data_AF-A0A9Q0QC95-F1
#
_entry.id   AF-A0A9Q0QC95-F1
#
_cell.length_a   1.000
_cell.length_b   1.000
_cell.length_c   1.000
_cell.angle_alpha   90.00
_cell.angle_beta   90.00
_cell.angle_gamma   90.00
#
_symmetry.space_group_name_H-M   'P 1'
#
loop_
_entity.id
_entity.type
_entity.pdbx_description
1 polymer ?
#
loop_
_entity_poly.entity_id
_entity_poly.type
_entity_poly.pdbx_seq_one_letter_code
_entity_poly.pdbx_strand_id
1 'polypeptide(L)'
;MELAGSHGDPENIEQMEETKRDIEHKVGKILKLIQNNGPAKKGKIPEDSKKRSALIELVEDFHEQYQSLYAQCDYLRAELGKKGPGRKEKESSPSSSFSDSEYYSPDIGGSPMIDILLETSDGTAGELDSANLEVSGLKHRLASATSENEALHAKYSAALQAADNVNKQNRELFSSYEASKRKEASAQAKGLKNRINNLQKELDSLRCEKSQLEAQLNMKTKEVAENLLRTETLEGEIARKAITEQELLKEKETFHAHRKDLELEADSIRNQKNRLEELIRSKNQETDQLRQEGERMHARIFELEGILLDRGNSFSPCQKEFESRENEATTQIMALKSQVFSLQQDLDSLLSEKSLLETQNERLRRDVMQIQFQMENEVQNLTSEIEEQQKILKDKEDTIKRLTEETKVVRHRSLDSPKYRSVDSPKYRSLDSPRTNPQSLERKIEELAGSFHMKMENHIRILYQRILVAEQIHAETKDSYKKMKDRLDQENIELIEKTTAFEAEFRKIREMLLETGEIFSGAETALKKFYEDNENLSDPIGRISNELQFAKRWITETKDEIKKLKHNVDSLTVQLNGKEEKEFLLREKVWKLEATLSKEGGEKLNSVSQLERKVVYLEQQVKQKEDILLGVSEEKREAIRQLCMMVDYHRGRYDHLREAISKKTVHIRRMA
;
A
#
# COMPACT_ATOMS: atom_id res chain seq x y z
N MET A 1 9.53 7.63 -62.27
CA MET A 1 10.65 7.09 -61.48
C MET A 1 11.39 6.14 -62.37
N GLU A 2 12.66 6.41 -62.66
CA GLU A 2 13.47 5.55 -63.51
C GLU A 2 14.07 4.42 -62.66
N LEU A 3 13.98 3.18 -63.13
CA LEU A 3 14.97 2.15 -62.82
C LEU A 3 15.19 1.35 -64.11
N ALA A 4 16.46 1.27 -64.53
CA ALA A 4 16.85 0.57 -65.74
C ALA A 4 16.92 -0.94 -65.50
N GLY A 5 16.71 -1.73 -66.56
CA GLY A 5 16.97 -3.17 -66.51
C GLY A 5 18.47 -3.44 -66.43
N SER A 6 18.92 -4.15 -65.39
CA SER A 6 20.27 -4.71 -65.35
C SER A 6 20.32 -6.02 -66.12
N HIS A 7 21.39 -6.26 -66.87
CA HIS A 7 21.78 -7.61 -67.23
C HIS A 7 22.13 -8.41 -65.95
N GLY A 8 21.90 -9.72 -65.97
CA GLY A 8 22.28 -10.60 -64.87
C GLY A 8 23.75 -11.00 -64.96
N ASP A 9 24.57 -10.53 -64.01
CA ASP A 9 25.92 -11.05 -63.80
C ASP A 9 25.87 -12.45 -63.16
N PRO A 10 26.68 -13.42 -63.63
CA PRO A 10 26.66 -14.79 -63.11
C PRO A 10 27.13 -14.86 -61.64
N GLU A 11 28.03 -13.97 -61.24
CA GLU A 11 28.61 -13.91 -59.89
C GLU A 11 27.55 -13.56 -58.81
N ASN A 12 26.50 -12.81 -59.18
CA ASN A 12 25.36 -12.51 -58.32
C ASN A 12 24.40 -13.72 -58.19
N ILE A 13 24.31 -14.56 -59.22
CA ILE A 13 23.51 -15.79 -59.20
C ILE A 13 24.12 -16.81 -58.24
N GLU A 14 25.43 -17.00 -58.29
CA GLU A 14 26.14 -17.96 -57.42
C GLU A 14 26.05 -17.56 -55.93
N GLN A 15 26.17 -16.27 -55.61
CA GLN A 15 25.93 -15.74 -54.26
C GLN A 15 24.49 -15.95 -53.77
N MET A 16 23.50 -15.86 -54.66
CA MET A 16 22.09 -16.10 -54.32
C MET A 16 21.78 -17.59 -54.08
N GLU A 17 22.54 -18.51 -54.69
CA GLU A 17 22.43 -19.95 -54.46
C GLU A 17 23.29 -20.44 -53.28
N GLU A 18 24.35 -19.72 -52.89
CA GLU A 18 25.06 -19.92 -51.62
C GLU A 18 24.21 -19.46 -50.42
N THR A 19 23.62 -18.26 -50.48
CA THR A 19 22.73 -17.76 -49.41
C THR A 19 21.49 -18.63 -49.22
N LYS A 20 20.94 -19.22 -50.29
CA LYS A 20 19.87 -20.25 -50.18
C LYS A 20 20.31 -21.44 -49.31
N ARG A 21 21.47 -22.03 -49.61
CA ARG A 21 22.00 -23.21 -48.89
C ARG A 21 22.31 -22.91 -47.43
N ASP A 22 22.80 -21.72 -47.11
CA ASP A 22 23.02 -21.28 -45.73
C ASP A 22 21.68 -21.09 -44.96
N ILE A 23 20.65 -20.54 -45.60
CA ILE A 23 19.29 -20.43 -45.01
C ILE A 23 18.69 -21.82 -44.75
N GLU A 24 18.76 -22.75 -45.71
CA GLU A 24 18.31 -24.13 -45.55
C GLU A 24 19.04 -24.85 -44.40
N HIS A 25 20.36 -24.70 -44.33
CA HIS A 25 21.16 -25.22 -43.22
C HIS A 25 20.79 -24.61 -41.86
N LYS A 26 20.49 -23.30 -41.81
CA LYS A 26 20.03 -22.60 -40.60
C LYS A 26 18.65 -23.10 -40.14
N VAL A 27 17.68 -23.26 -41.03
CA VAL A 27 16.36 -23.84 -40.71
C VAL A 27 16.50 -25.27 -40.18
N GLY A 28 17.28 -26.13 -40.85
CA GLY A 28 17.56 -27.48 -40.39
C GLY A 28 18.27 -27.54 -39.03
N LYS A 29 19.06 -26.51 -38.68
CA LYS A 29 19.69 -26.37 -37.36
C LYS A 29 18.70 -25.91 -36.28
N ILE A 30 17.76 -25.02 -36.62
CA ILE A 30 16.69 -24.56 -35.72
C ILE A 30 15.75 -25.72 -35.35
N LEU A 31 15.26 -26.48 -36.34
CA LEU A 31 14.40 -27.65 -36.10
C LEU A 31 15.09 -28.70 -35.20
N LYS A 32 16.38 -28.97 -35.44
CA LYS A 32 17.19 -29.86 -34.59
C LYS A 32 17.38 -29.32 -33.16
N LEU A 33 17.48 -28.00 -32.97
CA LEU A 33 17.52 -27.40 -31.62
C LEU A 33 16.18 -27.52 -30.89
N ILE A 34 15.04 -27.45 -31.60
CA ILE A 34 13.71 -27.64 -31.00
C ILE A 34 13.51 -29.13 -30.62
N GLN A 35 13.91 -30.07 -31.48
CA GLN A 35 13.80 -31.52 -31.22
C GLN A 35 14.77 -32.03 -30.14
N ASN A 36 16.03 -31.62 -30.13
CA ASN A 36 17.05 -32.18 -29.23
C ASN A 36 16.94 -31.71 -27.77
N ASN A 37 16.02 -30.79 -27.45
CA ASN A 37 15.74 -30.38 -26.08
C ASN A 37 14.97 -31.49 -25.33
N GLY A 38 15.72 -32.43 -24.75
CA GLY A 38 15.27 -33.71 -24.18
C GLY A 38 14.16 -33.68 -23.11
N PRO A 39 13.74 -34.87 -22.64
CA PRO A 39 12.45 -35.07 -21.98
C PRO A 39 12.28 -34.29 -20.67
N ALA A 40 11.07 -33.76 -20.47
CA ALA A 40 10.72 -32.98 -19.29
C ALA A 40 10.88 -33.80 -17.99
N LYS A 41 11.43 -33.17 -16.95
CA LYS A 41 11.43 -33.72 -15.59
C LYS A 41 9.98 -33.95 -15.14
N LYS A 42 9.68 -35.13 -14.59
CA LYS A 42 8.35 -35.50 -14.09
C LYS A 42 7.77 -34.40 -13.20
N GLY A 43 6.55 -33.93 -13.49
CA GLY A 43 5.75 -33.19 -12.52
C GLY A 43 4.73 -32.19 -13.06
N LYS A 44 4.90 -31.62 -14.27
CA LYS A 44 4.01 -30.54 -14.74
C LYS A 44 4.01 -30.36 -16.27
N ILE A 45 2.90 -29.76 -16.74
CA ILE A 45 2.69 -29.11 -18.05
C ILE A 45 2.53 -30.04 -19.28
N PRO A 46 1.29 -30.21 -19.80
CA PRO A 46 1.01 -30.62 -21.18
C PRO A 46 1.22 -29.49 -22.21
N GLU A 47 1.12 -28.23 -21.76
CA GLU A 47 1.02 -27.03 -22.60
C GLU A 47 2.29 -26.73 -23.42
N ASP A 48 3.47 -26.96 -22.84
CA ASP A 48 4.76 -26.72 -23.51
C ASP A 48 5.03 -27.72 -24.66
N SER A 49 4.41 -28.91 -24.64
CA SER A 49 4.44 -29.82 -25.79
C SER A 49 3.67 -29.23 -26.98
N LYS A 50 2.51 -28.60 -26.72
CA LYS A 50 1.74 -27.87 -27.74
C LYS A 50 2.49 -26.64 -28.25
N LYS A 51 3.11 -25.84 -27.36
CA LYS A 51 3.93 -24.68 -27.76
C LYS A 51 5.11 -25.08 -28.62
N ARG A 52 5.74 -26.24 -28.36
CA ARG A 52 6.79 -26.80 -29.23
C ARG A 52 6.25 -27.28 -30.58
N SER A 53 5.09 -27.93 -30.64
CA SER A 53 4.44 -28.33 -31.90
C SER A 53 4.15 -27.11 -32.77
N ALA A 54 3.46 -26.10 -32.21
CA ALA A 54 3.15 -24.86 -32.90
C ALA A 54 4.40 -24.07 -33.35
N LEU A 55 5.52 -24.17 -32.63
CA LEU A 55 6.80 -23.57 -33.04
C LEU A 55 7.49 -24.34 -34.17
N ILE A 56 7.30 -25.66 -34.27
CA ILE A 56 7.76 -26.46 -35.42
C ILE A 56 6.91 -26.11 -36.63
N GLU A 57 5.58 -26.18 -36.50
CA GLU A 57 4.59 -25.85 -37.54
C GLU A 57 4.84 -24.44 -38.13
N LEU A 58 5.10 -23.43 -37.30
CA LEU A 58 5.39 -22.06 -37.74
C LEU A 58 6.75 -21.91 -38.45
N VAL A 59 7.76 -22.72 -38.09
CA VAL A 59 9.07 -22.74 -38.76
C VAL A 59 8.99 -23.49 -40.10
N GLU A 60 8.12 -24.51 -40.19
CA GLU A 60 7.87 -25.27 -41.41
C GLU A 60 7.04 -24.45 -42.42
N ASP A 61 5.96 -23.79 -41.99
CA ASP A 61 5.17 -22.85 -42.81
C ASP A 61 6.05 -21.70 -43.37
N PHE A 62 6.87 -21.07 -42.52
CA PHE A 62 7.82 -20.06 -42.98
C PHE A 62 8.84 -20.61 -44.00
N HIS A 63 9.24 -21.88 -43.88
CA HIS A 63 10.14 -22.51 -44.85
C HIS A 63 9.43 -22.84 -46.17
N GLU A 64 8.18 -23.30 -46.16
CA GLU A 64 7.39 -23.50 -47.38
C GLU A 64 7.13 -22.18 -48.11
N GLN A 65 6.81 -21.10 -47.40
CA GLN A 65 6.66 -19.75 -47.96
C GLN A 65 7.97 -19.26 -48.60
N TYR A 66 9.12 -19.48 -47.93
CA TYR A 66 10.44 -19.14 -48.47
C TYR A 66 10.78 -19.95 -49.74
N GLN A 67 10.53 -21.26 -49.76
CA GLN A 67 10.77 -22.10 -50.94
C GLN A 67 9.81 -21.75 -52.10
N SER A 68 8.56 -21.43 -51.80
CA SER A 68 7.57 -20.95 -52.78
C SER A 68 8.01 -19.64 -53.43
N LEU A 69 8.50 -18.68 -52.64
CA LEU A 69 9.08 -17.44 -53.16
C LEU A 69 10.31 -17.71 -54.05
N TYR A 70 11.21 -18.60 -53.63
CA TYR A 70 12.38 -18.96 -54.42
C TYR A 70 12.00 -19.65 -55.74
N ALA A 71 10.99 -20.53 -55.73
CA ALA A 71 10.46 -21.18 -56.92
C ALA A 71 9.80 -20.18 -57.90
N GLN A 72 9.17 -19.10 -57.39
CA GLN A 72 8.69 -17.99 -58.23
C GLN A 72 9.85 -17.21 -58.86
N CYS A 73 10.94 -16.95 -58.12
CA CYS A 73 12.15 -16.36 -58.68
C CYS A 73 12.78 -17.24 -59.78
N ASP A 74 12.84 -18.56 -59.58
CA ASP A 74 13.37 -19.50 -60.57
C ASP A 74 12.44 -19.65 -61.80
N TYR A 75 11.12 -19.56 -61.62
CA TYR A 75 10.17 -19.48 -62.73
C TYR A 75 10.39 -18.21 -63.57
N LEU A 76 10.53 -17.04 -62.93
CA LEU A 76 10.82 -15.77 -63.61
C LEU A 76 12.19 -15.81 -64.32
N ARG A 77 13.20 -16.45 -63.70
CA ARG A 77 14.52 -16.71 -64.30
C ARG A 77 14.41 -17.57 -65.56
N ALA A 78 13.61 -18.64 -65.52
CA ALA A 78 13.38 -19.53 -66.66
C ALA A 78 12.61 -18.83 -67.80
N GLU A 79 11.67 -17.94 -67.49
CA GLU A 79 10.89 -17.22 -68.49
C GLU A 79 11.70 -16.10 -69.18
N LEU A 80 12.62 -15.46 -68.46
CA LEU A 80 13.64 -14.57 -69.04
C LEU A 80 14.65 -15.34 -69.92
N GLY A 81 15.03 -16.56 -69.52
CA GLY A 81 15.97 -17.41 -70.27
C GLY A 81 15.48 -17.88 -71.65
N LYS A 82 14.19 -17.79 -71.95
CA LYS A 82 13.59 -18.27 -73.23
C LYS A 82 13.71 -17.29 -74.41
N LYS A 83 14.49 -16.20 -74.30
CA LYS A 83 14.65 -15.21 -75.39
C LYS A 83 16.08 -15.08 -75.93
N GLY A 84 16.37 -15.83 -76.99
CA GLY A 84 17.42 -15.49 -77.96
C GLY A 84 17.64 -16.57 -79.03
N PRO A 85 18.32 -16.28 -80.15
CA PRO A 85 18.64 -14.96 -80.72
C PRO A 85 18.00 -14.75 -82.13
N GLY A 86 17.30 -13.63 -82.33
CA GLY A 86 16.59 -13.33 -83.59
C GLY A 86 17.20 -12.20 -84.41
N ARG A 87 18.04 -12.54 -85.40
CA ARG A 87 18.57 -11.72 -86.53
C ARG A 87 18.87 -10.23 -86.29
N LYS A 88 20.17 -9.90 -86.36
CA LYS A 88 20.63 -8.53 -86.69
C LYS A 88 20.40 -8.28 -88.18
N GLU A 89 19.85 -7.13 -88.54
CA GLU A 89 20.06 -6.56 -89.88
C GLU A 89 21.07 -5.40 -89.77
N LYS A 90 21.98 -5.33 -90.74
CA LYS A 90 22.99 -4.28 -90.88
C LYS A 90 22.71 -3.52 -92.16
N GLU A 91 22.75 -2.19 -92.11
CA GLU A 91 22.89 -1.40 -93.33
C GLU A 91 24.36 -1.35 -93.79
N SER A 92 24.61 -1.81 -95.02
CA SER A 92 25.84 -1.62 -95.80
C SER A 92 25.65 -2.23 -97.19
N SER A 93 25.77 -1.42 -98.24
CA SER A 93 25.62 -1.85 -99.65
C SER A 93 26.73 -2.80 -100.10
N PRO A 94 26.46 -3.66 -101.11
CA PRO A 94 27.37 -3.70 -102.27
C PRO A 94 26.64 -3.88 -103.63
N SER A 95 27.34 -4.39 -104.65
CA SER A 95 27.10 -4.20 -106.09
C SER A 95 27.05 -5.51 -106.93
N SER A 96 26.95 -5.37 -108.27
CA SER A 96 26.97 -6.40 -109.34
C SER A 96 25.64 -7.21 -109.52
N SER A 97 25.06 -7.31 -110.74
CA SER A 97 25.40 -8.16 -111.92
C SER A 97 24.90 -9.62 -111.74
N PHE A 98 24.38 -10.38 -112.72
CA PHE A 98 24.61 -10.47 -114.19
C PHE A 98 23.34 -10.88 -114.98
N SER A 99 23.46 -11.02 -116.32
CA SER A 99 22.74 -11.88 -117.32
C SER A 99 21.64 -12.88 -116.87
N ASP A 100 20.64 -13.29 -117.67
CA ASP A 100 20.53 -13.40 -119.16
C ASP A 100 19.06 -13.52 -119.65
N SER A 101 18.80 -13.22 -120.93
CA SER A 101 18.02 -14.08 -121.88
C SER A 101 17.83 -13.41 -123.25
N GLU A 102 18.12 -14.13 -124.33
CA GLU A 102 18.00 -13.65 -125.73
C GLU A 102 16.76 -14.23 -126.43
N TYR A 103 16.19 -13.49 -127.40
CA TYR A 103 15.54 -14.14 -128.55
C TYR A 103 15.48 -13.27 -129.83
N TYR A 104 16.36 -13.61 -130.78
CA TYR A 104 16.30 -13.46 -132.25
C TYR A 104 15.44 -12.37 -132.94
N SER A 105 16.13 -11.55 -133.74
CA SER A 105 15.59 -10.87 -134.94
C SER A 105 15.30 -11.87 -136.09
N PRO A 106 14.67 -11.40 -137.18
CA PRO A 106 15.22 -11.71 -138.51
C PRO A 106 15.71 -10.47 -139.27
N ASP A 107 16.83 -10.63 -139.96
CA ASP A 107 17.48 -9.66 -140.84
C ASP A 107 16.98 -9.80 -142.29
N ILE A 108 16.80 -8.67 -142.99
CA ILE A 108 16.92 -8.56 -144.46
C ILE A 108 17.46 -7.15 -144.77
N GLY A 109 18.70 -7.07 -145.26
CA GLY A 109 19.32 -5.83 -145.74
C GLY A 109 19.50 -5.76 -147.27
N GLY A 110 20.20 -4.71 -147.72
CA GLY A 110 20.78 -4.63 -149.07
C GLY A 110 20.05 -3.75 -150.09
N SER A 111 20.76 -2.73 -150.58
CA SER A 111 20.46 -2.08 -151.88
C SER A 111 20.88 -2.97 -153.05
N PRO A 112 20.56 -2.60 -154.30
CA PRO A 112 21.67 -2.18 -155.15
C PRO A 112 21.40 -0.91 -155.99
N MET A 113 22.41 -0.53 -156.77
CA MET A 113 22.52 0.66 -157.62
C MET A 113 23.30 0.25 -158.88
N ILE A 114 23.03 0.88 -160.04
CA ILE A 114 23.71 0.68 -161.35
C ILE A 114 23.43 -0.70 -162.01
N ASP A 115 23.42 -0.91 -163.34
CA ASP A 115 23.14 -0.11 -164.56
C ASP A 115 23.25 -1.10 -165.77
N ILE A 116 23.32 -0.61 -167.03
CA ILE A 116 23.79 -1.32 -168.25
C ILE A 116 22.80 -2.36 -168.83
N LEU A 117 22.65 -2.55 -170.16
CA LEU A 117 22.86 -1.77 -171.41
C LEU A 117 22.39 -2.69 -172.57
N LEU A 118 21.90 -2.15 -173.70
CA LEU A 118 22.37 -2.61 -175.02
C LEU A 118 22.15 -1.54 -176.09
N GLU A 119 22.95 -1.63 -177.16
CA GLU A 119 23.17 -0.56 -178.12
C GLU A 119 22.34 -0.69 -179.42
N THR A 120 22.42 0.37 -180.22
CA THR A 120 21.94 0.47 -181.61
C THR A 120 22.53 -0.60 -182.54
N SER A 121 21.76 -1.04 -183.55
CA SER A 121 22.30 -1.65 -184.76
C SER A 121 21.94 -0.82 -186.01
N ASP A 122 22.98 -0.38 -186.70
CA ASP A 122 23.05 0.66 -187.72
C ASP A 122 22.33 0.39 -189.06
N GLY A 123 22.07 1.49 -189.78
CA GLY A 123 22.28 1.68 -191.22
C GLY A 123 21.84 0.64 -192.27
N THR A 124 20.98 1.09 -193.19
CA THR A 124 21.38 1.29 -194.61
C THR A 124 20.34 2.15 -195.35
N ALA A 125 20.75 2.78 -196.46
CA ALA A 125 19.87 3.58 -197.32
C ALA A 125 20.01 3.14 -198.79
N GLY A 126 18.89 3.05 -199.51
CA GLY A 126 18.87 2.61 -200.91
C GLY A 126 17.48 2.55 -201.56
N GLU A 127 17.13 3.63 -202.27
CA GLU A 127 16.24 3.70 -203.44
C GLU A 127 14.70 3.41 -203.37
N LEU A 128 13.97 4.35 -203.98
CA LEU A 128 12.69 4.26 -204.72
C LEU A 128 11.39 3.67 -204.09
N ASP A 129 10.42 4.58 -203.91
CA ASP A 129 9.01 4.45 -204.33
C ASP A 129 8.09 3.36 -203.74
N SER A 130 7.93 3.31 -202.41
CA SER A 130 6.73 2.67 -201.80
C SER A 130 6.23 3.24 -200.44
N ALA A 131 6.87 4.25 -199.84
CA ALA A 131 6.79 4.51 -198.40
C ALA A 131 5.48 5.10 -197.82
N ASN A 132 4.47 5.46 -198.64
CA ASN A 132 3.32 6.26 -198.19
C ASN A 132 2.17 5.50 -197.50
N LEU A 133 2.25 4.17 -197.32
CA LEU A 133 1.13 3.37 -196.78
C LEU A 133 1.26 3.00 -195.28
N GLU A 134 2.47 2.80 -194.76
CA GLU A 134 2.66 2.22 -193.41
C GLU A 134 2.45 3.20 -192.25
N VAL A 135 2.70 4.51 -192.45
CA VAL A 135 2.68 5.54 -191.40
C VAL A 135 1.33 5.59 -190.64
N SER A 136 0.24 5.25 -191.31
CA SER A 136 -1.11 5.19 -190.71
C SER A 136 -1.24 4.09 -189.63
N GLY A 137 -0.59 2.93 -189.83
CA GLY A 137 -0.75 1.74 -188.99
C GLY A 137 -0.01 1.76 -187.65
N LEU A 138 0.97 2.66 -187.47
CA LEU A 138 1.64 2.88 -186.18
C LEU A 138 0.88 3.89 -185.31
N LYS A 139 0.29 4.92 -185.93
CA LYS A 139 -0.39 6.02 -185.23
C LYS A 139 -1.57 5.55 -184.35
N HIS A 140 -2.31 4.53 -184.78
CA HIS A 140 -3.43 3.98 -184.02
C HIS A 140 -3.01 3.16 -182.78
N ARG A 141 -1.83 2.51 -182.79
CA ARG A 141 -1.36 1.72 -181.65
C ARG A 141 -0.89 2.60 -180.49
N LEU A 142 -0.24 3.73 -180.78
CA LEU A 142 0.24 4.68 -179.77
C LEU A 142 -0.91 5.22 -178.89
N ALA A 143 -2.05 5.56 -179.50
CA ALA A 143 -3.20 6.15 -178.80
C ALA A 143 -3.91 5.20 -177.81
N SER A 144 -3.81 3.87 -178.01
CA SER A 144 -4.39 2.89 -177.09
C SER A 144 -3.57 2.77 -175.81
N ALA A 145 -2.23 2.76 -175.93
CA ALA A 145 -1.32 2.63 -174.80
C ALA A 145 -1.34 3.87 -173.89
N THR A 146 -1.54 5.08 -174.45
CA THR A 146 -1.69 6.30 -173.63
C THR A 146 -2.95 6.26 -172.76
N SER A 147 -4.09 5.81 -173.31
CA SER A 147 -5.35 5.71 -172.56
C SER A 147 -5.29 4.69 -171.43
N GLU A 148 -4.61 3.55 -171.64
CA GLU A 148 -4.43 2.53 -170.61
C GLU A 148 -3.48 2.99 -169.49
N ASN A 149 -2.42 3.73 -169.84
CA ASN A 149 -1.49 4.31 -168.86
C ASN A 149 -2.17 5.40 -168.01
N GLU A 150 -2.98 6.28 -168.62
CA GLU A 150 -3.81 7.26 -167.90
C GLU A 150 -4.78 6.57 -166.91
N ALA A 151 -5.42 5.47 -167.32
CA ALA A 151 -6.32 4.69 -166.47
C ALA A 151 -5.60 4.00 -165.30
N LEU A 152 -4.35 3.54 -165.48
CA LEU A 152 -3.51 3.04 -164.39
C LEU A 152 -3.07 4.16 -163.45
N HIS A 153 -2.67 5.31 -163.98
CA HIS A 153 -2.22 6.45 -163.17
C HIS A 153 -3.35 7.05 -162.32
N ALA A 154 -4.60 7.00 -162.80
CA ALA A 154 -5.80 7.35 -162.03
C ALA A 154 -6.13 6.33 -160.92
N LYS A 155 -5.92 5.03 -161.18
CA LYS A 155 -6.06 3.99 -160.13
C LYS A 155 -4.98 4.14 -159.05
N TYR A 156 -3.76 4.47 -159.43
CA TYR A 156 -2.64 4.68 -158.50
C TYR A 156 -2.88 5.90 -157.58
N SER A 157 -3.32 7.04 -158.13
CA SER A 157 -3.61 8.22 -157.31
C SER A 157 -4.82 8.02 -156.38
N ALA A 158 -5.85 7.29 -156.82
CA ALA A 158 -6.98 6.89 -155.98
C ALA A 158 -6.54 5.95 -154.84
N ALA A 159 -5.66 4.98 -155.12
CA ALA A 159 -5.10 4.10 -154.09
C ALA A 159 -4.24 4.87 -153.07
N LEU A 160 -3.47 5.87 -153.51
CA LEU A 160 -2.69 6.73 -152.63
C LEU A 160 -3.60 7.54 -151.67
N GLN A 161 -4.67 8.16 -152.20
CA GLN A 161 -5.66 8.85 -151.38
C GLN A 161 -6.41 7.91 -150.43
N ALA A 162 -6.68 6.67 -150.82
CA ALA A 162 -7.26 5.67 -149.93
C ALA A 162 -6.30 5.32 -148.77
N ALA A 163 -5.01 5.15 -149.04
CA ALA A 163 -3.99 4.91 -148.03
C ALA A 163 -3.84 6.08 -147.06
N ASP A 164 -3.82 7.33 -147.55
CA ASP A 164 -3.77 8.53 -146.69
C ASP A 164 -5.02 8.67 -145.81
N ASN A 165 -6.20 8.38 -146.34
CA ASN A 165 -7.44 8.38 -145.55
C ASN A 165 -7.44 7.30 -144.45
N VAL A 166 -6.94 6.09 -144.74
CA VAL A 166 -6.79 5.02 -143.74
C VAL A 166 -5.73 5.40 -142.69
N ASN A 167 -4.60 5.99 -143.11
CA ASN A 167 -3.57 6.50 -142.18
C ASN A 167 -4.11 7.61 -141.27
N LYS A 168 -4.95 8.50 -141.79
CA LYS A 168 -5.65 9.53 -141.02
C LYS A 168 -6.62 8.90 -140.01
N GLN A 169 -7.48 7.97 -140.44
CA GLN A 169 -8.40 7.24 -139.56
C GLN A 169 -7.66 6.47 -138.46
N ASN A 170 -6.53 5.83 -138.77
CA ASN A 170 -5.70 5.13 -137.79
C ASN A 170 -5.10 6.10 -136.75
N ARG A 171 -4.65 7.30 -137.15
CA ARG A 171 -4.20 8.35 -136.21
C ARG A 171 -5.33 8.86 -135.32
N GLU A 172 -6.53 9.04 -135.87
CA GLU A 172 -7.72 9.49 -135.14
C GLU A 172 -8.21 8.41 -134.15
N LEU A 173 -8.28 7.15 -134.56
CA LEU A 173 -8.60 6.00 -133.71
C LEU A 173 -7.57 5.80 -132.60
N PHE A 174 -6.26 5.86 -132.91
CA PHE A 174 -5.20 5.76 -131.90
C PHE A 174 -5.26 6.92 -130.89
N SER A 175 -5.49 8.14 -131.36
CA SER A 175 -5.67 9.31 -130.48
C SER A 175 -6.91 9.20 -129.59
N SER A 176 -8.00 8.64 -130.12
CA SER A 176 -9.23 8.35 -129.36
C SER A 176 -9.01 7.26 -128.30
N TYR A 177 -8.31 6.18 -128.66
CA TYR A 177 -7.94 5.09 -127.76
C TYR A 177 -7.03 5.58 -126.62
N GLU A 178 -5.96 6.32 -126.95
CA GLU A 178 -5.09 6.98 -125.97
C GLU A 178 -5.87 7.92 -125.06
N ALA A 179 -6.74 8.76 -125.62
CA ALA A 179 -7.60 9.65 -124.82
C ALA A 179 -8.56 8.86 -123.91
N SER A 180 -9.04 7.70 -124.33
CA SER A 180 -9.88 6.81 -123.53
C SER A 180 -9.08 6.15 -122.39
N LYS A 181 -7.91 5.56 -122.68
CA LYS A 181 -7.04 4.96 -121.66
C LYS A 181 -6.53 6.00 -120.64
N ARG A 182 -6.23 7.23 -121.08
CA ARG A 182 -5.88 8.34 -120.18
C ARG A 182 -7.07 8.76 -119.29
N LYS A 183 -8.30 8.76 -119.79
CA LYS A 183 -9.52 9.01 -118.98
C LYS A 183 -9.75 7.89 -117.96
N GLU A 184 -9.60 6.63 -118.36
CA GLU A 184 -9.72 5.46 -117.50
C GLU A 184 -8.67 5.48 -116.37
N ALA A 185 -7.40 5.66 -116.70
CA ALA A 185 -6.31 5.79 -115.73
C ALA A 185 -6.50 7.01 -114.81
N SER A 186 -6.99 8.13 -115.33
CA SER A 186 -7.32 9.32 -114.52
C SER A 186 -8.48 9.06 -113.55
N ALA A 187 -9.52 8.33 -113.98
CA ALA A 187 -10.63 7.92 -113.13
C ALA A 187 -10.17 6.94 -112.04
N GLN A 188 -9.34 5.96 -112.38
CA GLN A 188 -8.74 5.02 -111.42
C GLN A 188 -7.86 5.76 -110.40
N ALA A 189 -6.98 6.66 -110.85
CA ALA A 189 -6.13 7.47 -109.98
C ALA A 189 -6.96 8.38 -109.05
N LYS A 190 -8.08 8.95 -109.54
CA LYS A 190 -9.03 9.73 -108.73
C LYS A 190 -9.76 8.85 -107.70
N GLY A 191 -10.14 7.63 -108.07
CA GLY A 191 -10.73 6.63 -107.16
C GLY A 191 -9.75 6.22 -106.05
N LEU A 192 -8.51 5.92 -106.40
CA LEU A 192 -7.43 5.62 -105.44
C LEU A 192 -7.15 6.82 -104.54
N LYS A 193 -7.05 8.05 -105.08
CA LYS A 193 -6.87 9.27 -104.29
C LYS A 193 -8.02 9.51 -103.32
N ASN A 194 -9.26 9.26 -103.73
CA ASN A 194 -10.42 9.34 -102.83
C ASN A 194 -10.34 8.30 -101.71
N ARG A 195 -9.92 7.05 -102.00
CA ARG A 195 -9.74 6.01 -100.99
C ARG A 195 -8.61 6.34 -100.01
N ILE A 196 -7.48 6.88 -100.50
CA ILE A 196 -6.38 7.37 -99.66
C ILE A 196 -6.86 8.53 -98.77
N ASN A 197 -7.60 9.50 -99.30
CA ASN A 197 -8.16 10.61 -98.52
C ASN A 197 -9.15 10.15 -97.43
N ASN A 198 -9.91 9.08 -97.66
CA ASN A 198 -10.81 8.52 -96.66
C ASN A 198 -10.05 7.76 -95.57
N LEU A 199 -9.13 6.87 -95.96
CA LEU A 199 -8.25 6.15 -95.02
C LEU A 199 -7.40 7.12 -94.17
N GLN A 200 -6.96 8.25 -94.74
CA GLN A 200 -6.27 9.29 -94.00
C GLN A 200 -7.17 9.92 -92.91
N LYS A 201 -8.42 10.26 -93.25
CA LYS A 201 -9.40 10.76 -92.26
C LYS A 201 -9.73 9.73 -91.17
N GLU A 202 -9.84 8.46 -91.54
CA GLU A 202 -10.06 7.36 -90.59
C GLU A 202 -8.86 7.22 -89.64
N LEU A 203 -7.63 7.26 -90.16
CA LEU A 203 -6.40 7.27 -89.35
C LEU A 203 -6.29 8.50 -88.44
N ASP A 204 -6.61 9.70 -88.94
CA ASP A 204 -6.57 10.92 -88.13
C ASP A 204 -7.67 10.90 -87.04
N SER A 205 -8.86 10.37 -87.34
CA SER A 205 -9.94 10.18 -86.35
C SER A 205 -9.53 9.19 -85.26
N LEU A 206 -9.00 8.02 -85.64
CA LEU A 206 -8.49 7.01 -84.70
C LEU A 206 -7.30 7.53 -83.87
N ARG A 207 -6.49 8.45 -84.43
CA ARG A 207 -5.40 9.11 -83.72
C ARG A 207 -5.94 10.08 -82.66
N CYS A 208 -6.96 10.86 -82.98
CA CYS A 208 -7.65 11.72 -82.00
C CYS A 208 -8.31 10.88 -80.88
N GLU A 209 -9.03 9.81 -81.23
CA GLU A 209 -9.65 8.91 -80.26
C GLU A 209 -8.60 8.25 -79.36
N LYS A 210 -7.51 7.74 -79.93
CA LYS A 210 -6.38 7.19 -79.16
C LYS A 210 -5.83 8.21 -78.16
N SER A 211 -5.53 9.44 -78.60
CA SER A 211 -5.00 10.47 -77.68
C SER A 211 -6.02 10.93 -76.63
N GLN A 212 -7.32 10.86 -76.91
CA GLN A 212 -8.37 11.08 -75.91
C GLN A 212 -8.40 9.95 -74.86
N LEU A 213 -8.28 8.69 -75.27
CA LEU A 213 -8.20 7.54 -74.35
C LEU A 213 -6.89 7.54 -73.54
N GLU A 214 -5.76 7.92 -74.15
CA GLU A 214 -4.48 8.13 -73.44
C GLU A 214 -4.60 9.24 -72.39
N ALA A 215 -5.31 10.34 -72.68
CA ALA A 215 -5.57 11.39 -71.71
C ALA A 215 -6.48 10.92 -70.55
N GLN A 216 -7.56 10.19 -70.84
CA GLN A 216 -8.45 9.62 -69.82
C GLN A 216 -7.74 8.60 -68.93
N LEU A 217 -6.90 7.72 -69.52
CA LEU A 217 -6.07 6.77 -68.78
C LEU A 217 -5.09 7.51 -67.85
N ASN A 218 -4.41 8.54 -68.34
CA ASN A 218 -3.50 9.36 -67.52
C ASN A 218 -4.22 10.08 -66.37
N MET A 219 -5.47 10.53 -66.55
CA MET A 219 -6.28 11.06 -65.45
C MET A 219 -6.62 9.99 -64.42
N LYS A 220 -7.07 8.80 -64.86
CA LYS A 220 -7.41 7.70 -63.94
C LYS A 220 -6.20 7.12 -63.22
N THR A 221 -5.01 7.09 -63.83
CA THR A 221 -3.77 6.70 -63.16
C THR A 221 -3.40 7.68 -62.03
N LYS A 222 -3.64 8.99 -62.21
CA LYS A 222 -3.46 9.98 -61.13
C LYS A 222 -4.47 9.80 -60.01
N GLU A 223 -5.75 9.65 -60.35
CA GLU A 223 -6.83 9.39 -59.39
C GLU A 223 -6.57 8.12 -58.56
N VAL A 224 -6.04 7.05 -59.17
CA VAL A 224 -5.61 5.83 -58.47
C VAL A 224 -4.42 6.10 -57.54
N ALA A 225 -3.41 6.85 -57.98
CA ALA A 225 -2.26 7.21 -57.14
C ALA A 225 -2.66 8.07 -55.93
N GLU A 226 -3.56 9.03 -56.12
CA GLU A 226 -4.11 9.88 -55.05
C GLU A 226 -4.93 9.05 -54.04
N ASN A 227 -5.73 8.09 -54.51
CA ASN A 227 -6.48 7.17 -53.64
C ASN A 227 -5.57 6.17 -52.90
N LEU A 228 -4.48 5.70 -53.52
CA LEU A 228 -3.48 4.84 -52.86
C LEU A 228 -2.80 5.60 -51.71
N LEU A 229 -2.29 6.81 -51.96
CA LEU A 229 -1.73 7.67 -50.91
C LEU A 229 -2.75 7.97 -49.82
N ARG A 230 -4.03 8.19 -50.18
CA ARG A 230 -5.08 8.41 -49.18
C ARG A 230 -5.30 7.17 -48.31
N THR A 231 -5.28 5.98 -48.90
CA THR A 231 -5.40 4.71 -48.19
C THR A 231 -4.24 4.52 -47.21
N GLU A 232 -2.99 4.70 -47.66
CA GLU A 232 -1.78 4.62 -46.83
C GLU A 232 -1.83 5.60 -45.63
N THR A 233 -2.30 6.84 -45.83
CA THR A 233 -2.47 7.79 -44.71
C THR A 233 -3.49 7.33 -43.68
N LEU A 234 -4.58 6.68 -44.12
CA LEU A 234 -5.64 6.18 -43.24
C LEU A 234 -5.21 4.91 -42.51
N GLU A 235 -4.50 3.99 -43.16
CA GLU A 235 -3.88 2.82 -42.52
C GLU A 235 -2.89 3.26 -41.43
N GLY A 236 -2.05 4.26 -41.72
CA GLY A 236 -1.17 4.87 -40.72
C GLY A 236 -1.91 5.53 -39.57
N GLU A 237 -3.06 6.18 -39.80
CA GLU A 237 -3.92 6.70 -38.72
C GLU A 237 -4.55 5.59 -37.88
N ILE A 238 -5.01 4.51 -38.50
CA ILE A 238 -5.59 3.35 -37.81
C ILE A 238 -4.55 2.66 -36.93
N ALA A 239 -3.33 2.44 -37.46
CA ALA A 239 -2.22 1.87 -36.70
C ALA A 239 -1.85 2.73 -35.48
N ARG A 240 -1.78 4.07 -35.64
CA ARG A 240 -1.54 4.99 -34.50
C ARG A 240 -2.66 4.91 -33.46
N LYS A 241 -3.92 4.91 -33.88
CA LYS A 241 -5.09 4.80 -32.98
C LYS A 241 -5.07 3.48 -32.19
N ALA A 242 -4.78 2.36 -32.86
CA ALA A 242 -4.69 1.04 -32.23
C ALA A 242 -3.59 0.96 -31.14
N ILE A 243 -2.44 1.61 -31.37
CA ILE A 243 -1.38 1.73 -30.35
C ILE A 243 -1.89 2.51 -29.14
N THR A 244 -2.47 3.70 -29.35
CA THR A 244 -2.98 4.52 -28.24
C THR A 244 -4.13 3.85 -27.48
N GLU A 245 -4.97 3.06 -28.15
CA GLU A 245 -6.03 2.28 -27.51
C GLU A 245 -5.45 1.14 -26.65
N GLN A 246 -4.39 0.49 -27.11
CA GLN A 246 -3.68 -0.53 -26.33
C GLN A 246 -2.93 0.08 -25.12
N GLU A 247 -2.41 1.30 -25.22
CA GLU A 247 -1.80 2.02 -24.11
C GLU A 247 -2.84 2.41 -23.05
N LEU A 248 -3.97 3.02 -23.47
CA LEU A 248 -5.11 3.34 -22.59
C LEU A 248 -5.72 2.09 -21.94
N LEU A 249 -5.71 0.94 -22.63
CA LEU A 249 -6.20 -0.33 -22.05
C LEU A 249 -5.27 -0.83 -20.94
N LYS A 250 -3.94 -0.74 -21.10
CA LYS A 250 -2.98 -1.05 -20.03
C LYS A 250 -3.11 -0.09 -18.84
N GLU A 251 -3.32 1.20 -19.11
CA GLU A 251 -3.54 2.22 -18.06
C GLU A 251 -4.85 1.96 -17.29
N LYS A 252 -5.91 1.55 -18.00
CA LYS A 252 -7.17 1.10 -17.39
C LYS A 252 -6.99 -0.16 -16.54
N GLU A 253 -6.13 -1.10 -16.94
CA GLU A 253 -5.78 -2.28 -16.14
C GLU A 253 -5.02 -1.92 -14.86
N THR A 254 -4.05 -1.00 -14.90
CA THR A 254 -3.32 -0.56 -13.70
C THR A 254 -4.21 0.25 -12.76
N PHE A 255 -5.06 1.16 -13.26
CA PHE A 255 -6.07 1.83 -12.45
C PHE A 255 -7.07 0.85 -11.83
N HIS A 256 -7.48 -0.20 -12.56
CA HIS A 256 -8.39 -1.21 -12.03
C HIS A 256 -7.74 -2.10 -10.97
N ALA A 257 -6.44 -2.38 -11.06
CA ALA A 257 -5.67 -3.02 -9.99
C ALA A 257 -5.62 -2.12 -8.75
N HIS A 258 -5.16 -0.86 -8.89
CA HIS A 258 -5.08 0.08 -7.78
C HIS A 258 -6.45 0.33 -7.10
N ARG A 259 -7.54 0.39 -7.88
CA ARG A 259 -8.91 0.46 -7.36
C ARG A 259 -9.25 -0.73 -6.46
N LYS A 260 -8.83 -1.95 -6.81
CA LYS A 260 -9.04 -3.15 -5.98
C LYS A 260 -8.20 -3.13 -4.71
N ASP A 261 -6.96 -2.65 -4.78
CA ASP A 261 -6.10 -2.55 -3.60
C ASP A 261 -6.69 -1.55 -2.58
N LEU A 262 -7.18 -0.40 -3.05
CA LEU A 262 -7.93 0.59 -2.24
C LEU A 262 -9.26 0.04 -1.70
N GLU A 263 -9.95 -0.81 -2.47
CA GLU A 263 -11.21 -1.47 -2.06
C GLU A 263 -10.95 -2.47 -0.90
N LEU A 264 -9.84 -3.22 -0.98
CA LEU A 264 -9.38 -4.10 0.11
C LEU A 264 -8.88 -3.33 1.33
N GLU A 265 -8.19 -2.20 1.14
CA GLU A 265 -7.76 -1.32 2.24
C GLU A 265 -8.98 -0.70 2.95
N ALA A 266 -9.97 -0.20 2.20
CA ALA A 266 -11.20 0.35 2.75
C ALA A 266 -12.02 -0.70 3.55
N ASP A 267 -12.07 -1.95 3.06
CA ASP A 267 -12.68 -3.06 3.80
C ASP A 267 -11.88 -3.43 5.05
N SER A 268 -10.55 -3.42 5.00
CA SER A 268 -9.67 -3.62 6.17
C SER A 268 -9.89 -2.56 7.24
N ILE A 269 -9.90 -1.28 6.85
CA ILE A 269 -10.17 -0.13 7.75
C ILE A 269 -11.59 -0.22 8.32
N ARG A 270 -12.60 -0.61 7.53
CA ARG A 270 -13.97 -0.84 8.02
C ARG A 270 -14.02 -1.93 9.09
N ASN A 271 -13.31 -3.04 8.88
CA ASN A 271 -13.22 -4.13 9.86
C ASN A 271 -12.47 -3.72 11.14
N GLN A 272 -11.40 -2.92 11.04
CA GLN A 272 -10.71 -2.35 12.20
C GLN A 272 -11.61 -1.39 12.98
N LYS A 273 -12.30 -0.48 12.28
CA LYS A 273 -13.28 0.45 12.86
C LYS A 273 -14.35 -0.30 13.67
N ASN A 274 -14.97 -1.33 13.08
CA ASN A 274 -16.03 -2.10 13.73
C ASN A 274 -15.54 -2.74 15.05
N ARG A 275 -14.32 -3.31 15.06
CA ARG A 275 -13.70 -3.87 16.28
C ARG A 275 -13.46 -2.82 17.36
N LEU A 276 -13.04 -1.62 16.98
CA LEU A 276 -12.86 -0.50 17.92
C LEU A 276 -14.20 -0.01 18.47
N GLU A 277 -15.25 0.08 17.65
CA GLU A 277 -16.61 0.40 18.11
C GLU A 277 -17.18 -0.65 19.07
N GLU A 278 -16.87 -1.94 18.86
CA GLU A 278 -17.23 -3.03 19.79
C GLU A 278 -16.45 -2.97 21.10
N LEU A 279 -15.14 -2.70 21.05
CA LEU A 279 -14.32 -2.51 22.25
C LEU A 279 -14.78 -1.32 23.09
N ILE A 280 -15.08 -0.19 22.45
CA ILE A 280 -15.66 1.01 23.10
C ILE A 280 -17.02 0.67 23.73
N ARG A 281 -17.89 -0.06 23.02
CA ARG A 281 -19.19 -0.51 23.55
C ARG A 281 -19.03 -1.38 24.79
N SER A 282 -18.08 -2.32 24.79
CA SER A 282 -17.76 -3.17 25.93
C SER A 282 -17.21 -2.38 27.12
N LYS A 283 -16.27 -1.44 26.89
CA LYS A 283 -15.70 -0.61 27.98
C LYS A 283 -16.67 0.44 28.52
N ASN A 284 -17.63 0.89 27.74
CA ASN A 284 -18.73 1.70 28.25
C ASN A 284 -19.64 0.88 29.18
N GLN A 285 -19.99 -0.37 28.82
CA GLN A 285 -20.77 -1.27 29.69
C GLN A 285 -20.04 -1.60 31.01
N GLU A 286 -18.72 -1.80 30.97
CA GLU A 286 -17.88 -1.97 32.16
C GLU A 286 -17.87 -0.72 33.04
N THR A 287 -17.73 0.47 32.43
CA THR A 287 -17.82 1.77 33.12
C THR A 287 -19.21 1.99 33.75
N ASP A 288 -20.29 1.59 33.07
CA ASP A 288 -21.66 1.66 33.60
C ASP A 288 -21.86 0.75 34.82
N GLN A 289 -21.31 -0.47 34.80
CA GLN A 289 -21.35 -1.40 35.93
C GLN A 289 -20.55 -0.88 37.13
N LEU A 290 -19.34 -0.38 36.90
CA LEU A 290 -18.50 0.22 37.95
C LEU A 290 -19.14 1.49 38.55
N ARG A 291 -19.83 2.31 37.74
CA ARG A 291 -20.60 3.46 38.26
C ARG A 291 -21.75 3.00 39.16
N GLN A 292 -22.53 2.01 38.74
CA GLN A 292 -23.61 1.44 39.56
C GLN A 292 -23.10 0.78 40.85
N GLU A 293 -21.88 0.24 40.85
CA GLU A 293 -21.20 -0.25 42.05
C GLU A 293 -20.78 0.90 42.97
N GLY A 294 -20.19 1.95 42.41
CA GLY A 294 -19.90 3.19 43.14
C GLY A 294 -21.15 3.77 43.80
N GLU A 295 -22.26 3.88 43.06
CA GLU A 295 -23.56 4.35 43.57
C GLU A 295 -24.07 3.47 44.73
N ARG A 296 -24.01 2.14 44.59
CA ARG A 296 -24.36 1.17 45.67
C ARG A 296 -23.48 1.33 46.91
N MET A 297 -22.17 1.51 46.74
CA MET A 297 -21.23 1.69 47.85
C MET A 297 -21.47 3.02 48.58
N HIS A 298 -21.70 4.13 47.86
CA HIS A 298 -22.02 5.42 48.48
C HIS A 298 -23.35 5.36 49.26
N ALA A 299 -24.38 4.69 48.73
CA ALA A 299 -25.63 4.48 49.45
C ALA A 299 -25.42 3.69 50.76
N ARG A 300 -24.56 2.66 50.75
CA ARG A 300 -24.23 1.88 51.95
C ARG A 300 -23.37 2.65 52.95
N ILE A 301 -22.47 3.53 52.49
CA ILE A 301 -21.71 4.44 53.36
C ILE A 301 -22.68 5.38 54.08
N PHE A 302 -23.58 6.04 53.35
CA PHE A 302 -24.57 6.96 53.92
C PHE A 302 -25.50 6.28 54.94
N GLU A 303 -25.92 5.03 54.69
CA GLU A 303 -26.67 4.22 55.64
C GLU A 303 -25.88 3.97 56.94
N LEU A 304 -24.60 3.61 56.83
CA LEU A 304 -23.72 3.37 57.98
C LEU A 304 -23.40 4.66 58.75
N GLU A 305 -23.22 5.78 58.07
CA GLU A 305 -23.06 7.11 58.68
C GLU A 305 -24.30 7.50 59.50
N GLY A 306 -25.51 7.24 58.98
CA GLY A 306 -26.77 7.41 59.72
C GLY A 306 -26.82 6.54 60.98
N ILE A 307 -26.51 5.25 60.87
CA ILE A 307 -26.48 4.31 62.02
C ILE A 307 -25.44 4.73 63.08
N LEU A 308 -24.29 5.28 62.66
CA LEU A 308 -23.26 5.81 63.56
C LEU A 308 -23.72 7.10 64.26
N LEU A 309 -24.40 8.00 63.53
CA LEU A 309 -24.97 9.22 64.09
C LEU A 309 -26.05 8.91 65.13
N ASP A 310 -26.98 8.01 64.83
CA ASP A 310 -28.02 7.57 65.77
C ASP A 310 -27.42 6.88 66.99
N ARG A 311 -26.38 6.05 66.82
CA ARG A 311 -25.64 5.48 67.95
C ARG A 311 -24.96 6.55 68.80
N GLY A 312 -24.30 7.53 68.21
CA GLY A 312 -23.70 8.67 68.93
C GLY A 312 -24.74 9.48 69.72
N ASN A 313 -25.89 9.76 69.09
CA ASN A 313 -27.03 10.41 69.72
C ASN A 313 -27.60 9.59 70.90
N SER A 314 -27.62 8.26 70.80
CA SER A 314 -28.04 7.37 71.90
C SER A 314 -27.00 7.23 73.02
N PHE A 315 -25.71 7.40 72.71
CA PHE A 315 -24.62 7.27 73.68
C PHE A 315 -24.47 8.53 74.55
N SER A 316 -24.67 9.74 74.00
CA SER A 316 -24.50 10.99 74.75
C SER A 316 -25.38 11.10 76.03
N PRO A 317 -26.67 10.68 76.03
CA PRO A 317 -27.46 10.58 77.26
C PRO A 317 -26.88 9.58 78.27
N CYS A 318 -26.47 8.39 77.81
CA CYS A 318 -25.90 7.34 78.67
C CYS A 318 -24.58 7.79 79.31
N GLN A 319 -23.72 8.48 78.55
CA GLN A 319 -22.50 9.09 79.07
C GLN A 319 -22.80 10.15 80.14
N LYS A 320 -23.76 11.04 79.91
CA LYS A 320 -24.17 12.06 80.90
C LYS A 320 -24.78 11.44 82.16
N GLU A 321 -25.54 10.36 82.02
CA GLU A 321 -26.01 9.59 83.18
C GLU A 321 -24.83 8.99 83.96
N PHE A 322 -23.85 8.38 83.27
CA PHE A 322 -22.66 7.83 83.91
C PHE A 322 -21.86 8.92 84.66
N GLU A 323 -21.55 10.03 83.98
CA GLU A 323 -20.87 11.20 84.57
C GLU A 323 -21.65 11.73 85.78
N SER A 324 -22.98 11.80 85.72
CA SER A 324 -23.80 12.25 86.86
C SER A 324 -23.73 11.29 88.06
N ARG A 325 -23.75 9.97 87.82
CA ARG A 325 -23.64 8.94 88.87
C ARG A 325 -22.24 8.84 89.45
N GLU A 326 -21.19 9.08 88.67
CA GLU A 326 -19.81 9.17 89.15
C GLU A 326 -19.62 10.40 90.06
N ASN A 327 -20.16 11.56 89.67
CA ASN A 327 -20.18 12.76 90.51
C ASN A 327 -21.02 12.57 91.79
N GLU A 328 -22.14 11.85 91.72
CA GLU A 328 -22.92 11.50 92.91
C GLU A 328 -22.16 10.53 93.83
N ALA A 329 -21.63 9.43 93.30
CA ALA A 329 -20.90 8.42 94.07
C ALA A 329 -19.63 9.00 94.72
N THR A 330 -18.87 9.84 94.01
CA THR A 330 -17.71 10.55 94.60
C THR A 330 -18.13 11.51 95.70
N THR A 331 -19.28 12.19 95.57
CA THR A 331 -19.86 13.03 96.63
C THR A 331 -20.27 12.19 97.86
N GLN A 332 -20.93 11.04 97.64
CA GLN A 332 -21.31 10.11 98.72
C GLN A 332 -20.08 9.53 99.44
N ILE A 333 -19.04 9.13 98.70
CA ILE A 333 -17.76 8.67 99.26
C ILE A 333 -17.10 9.78 100.10
N MET A 334 -17.13 11.04 99.64
CA MET A 334 -16.57 12.17 100.37
C MET A 334 -17.32 12.42 101.70
N ALA A 335 -18.65 12.34 101.68
CA ALA A 335 -19.48 12.47 102.87
C ALA A 335 -19.22 11.33 103.89
N LEU A 336 -19.18 10.07 103.43
CA LEU A 336 -18.85 8.91 104.27
C LEU A 336 -17.44 9.01 104.86
N LYS A 337 -16.46 9.47 104.06
CA LYS A 337 -15.08 9.69 104.53
C LYS A 337 -15.02 10.77 105.62
N SER A 338 -15.87 11.80 105.55
CA SER A 338 -15.99 12.80 106.61
C SER A 338 -16.61 12.22 107.89
N GLN A 339 -17.60 11.33 107.78
CA GLN A 339 -18.19 10.65 108.94
C GLN A 339 -17.21 9.68 109.63
N VAL A 340 -16.42 8.95 108.84
CA VAL A 340 -15.33 8.10 109.37
C VAL A 340 -14.28 8.95 110.11
N PHE A 341 -13.96 10.15 109.60
CA PHE A 341 -13.01 11.04 110.25
C PHE A 341 -13.53 11.58 111.60
N SER A 342 -14.80 12.00 111.68
CA SER A 342 -15.38 12.43 112.96
C SER A 342 -15.47 11.27 113.97
N LEU A 343 -15.90 10.08 113.54
CA LEU A 343 -15.98 8.91 114.42
C LEU A 343 -14.61 8.44 114.92
N GLN A 344 -13.55 8.60 114.11
CA GLN A 344 -12.18 8.36 114.56
C GLN A 344 -11.76 9.37 115.64
N GLN A 345 -12.08 10.66 115.45
CA GLN A 345 -11.78 11.70 116.43
C GLN A 345 -12.54 11.48 117.77
N ASP A 346 -13.81 11.06 117.71
CA ASP A 346 -14.60 10.70 118.89
C ASP A 346 -14.00 9.48 119.60
N LEU A 347 -13.56 8.46 118.85
CA LEU A 347 -12.91 7.27 119.40
C LEU A 347 -11.57 7.61 120.09
N ASP A 348 -10.73 8.43 119.47
CA ASP A 348 -9.46 8.87 120.05
C ASP A 348 -9.68 9.70 121.33
N SER A 349 -10.73 10.53 121.35
CA SER A 349 -11.16 11.26 122.55
C SER A 349 -11.58 10.30 123.68
N LEU A 350 -12.44 9.32 123.40
CA LEU A 350 -12.90 8.33 124.38
C LEU A 350 -11.75 7.43 124.90
N LEU A 351 -10.77 7.11 124.05
CA LEU A 351 -9.56 6.40 124.48
C LEU A 351 -8.71 7.25 125.44
N SER A 352 -8.63 8.57 125.23
CA SER A 352 -7.93 9.48 126.14
C SER A 352 -8.64 9.62 127.49
N GLU A 353 -9.97 9.72 127.51
CA GLU A 353 -10.77 9.75 128.74
C GLU A 353 -10.65 8.43 129.51
N LYS A 354 -10.75 7.29 128.81
CA LYS A 354 -10.54 5.96 129.41
C LYS A 354 -9.17 5.87 130.09
N SER A 355 -8.09 6.29 129.43
CA SER A 355 -6.74 6.27 129.99
C SER A 355 -6.63 7.13 131.26
N LEU A 356 -7.24 8.32 131.27
CA LEU A 356 -7.30 9.17 132.45
C LEU A 356 -8.03 8.47 133.61
N LEU A 357 -9.21 7.90 133.36
CA LEU A 357 -9.98 7.15 134.36
C LEU A 357 -9.25 5.90 134.87
N GLU A 358 -8.48 5.20 134.03
CA GLU A 358 -7.65 4.06 134.44
C GLU A 358 -6.53 4.52 135.41
N THR A 359 -5.81 5.61 135.10
CA THR A 359 -4.79 6.16 136.03
C THR A 359 -5.37 6.70 137.35
N GLN A 360 -6.62 7.20 137.32
CA GLN A 360 -7.34 7.63 138.53
C GLN A 360 -7.75 6.42 139.39
N ASN A 361 -8.26 5.35 138.78
CA ASN A 361 -8.59 4.10 139.48
C ASN A 361 -7.35 3.45 140.11
N GLU A 362 -6.20 3.44 139.43
CA GLU A 362 -4.96 2.97 140.06
C GLU A 362 -4.54 3.82 141.27
N ARG A 363 -4.73 5.15 141.21
CA ARG A 363 -4.41 6.04 142.32
C ARG A 363 -5.27 5.70 143.54
N LEU A 364 -6.59 5.63 143.36
CA LEU A 364 -7.52 5.24 144.41
C LEU A 364 -7.20 3.86 145.00
N ARG A 365 -6.76 2.89 144.19
CA ARG A 365 -6.29 1.57 144.68
C ARG A 365 -5.04 1.68 145.56
N ARG A 366 -4.08 2.55 145.20
CA ARG A 366 -2.87 2.80 146.01
C ARG A 366 -3.22 3.50 147.33
N ASP A 367 -4.11 4.49 147.27
CA ASP A 367 -4.58 5.24 148.45
C ASP A 367 -5.31 4.29 149.44
N VAL A 368 -6.18 3.40 148.94
CA VAL A 368 -6.86 2.37 149.75
C VAL A 368 -5.88 1.38 150.37
N MET A 369 -4.88 0.88 149.63
CA MET A 369 -3.84 0.00 150.19
C MET A 369 -3.03 0.69 151.30
N GLN A 370 -2.74 1.99 151.15
CA GLN A 370 -2.04 2.76 152.19
C GLN A 370 -2.88 2.90 153.47
N ILE A 371 -4.18 3.19 153.34
CA ILE A 371 -5.10 3.27 154.50
C ILE A 371 -5.24 1.90 155.18
N GLN A 372 -5.38 0.82 154.39
CA GLN A 372 -5.44 -0.55 154.94
C GLN A 372 -4.17 -0.89 155.74
N PHE A 373 -2.98 -0.61 155.18
CA PHE A 373 -1.72 -0.83 155.88
C PHE A 373 -1.60 -0.02 157.18
N GLN A 374 -2.11 1.22 157.21
CA GLN A 374 -2.17 2.00 158.45
C GLN A 374 -3.07 1.33 159.50
N MET A 375 -4.28 0.91 159.13
CA MET A 375 -5.20 0.21 160.03
C MET A 375 -4.64 -1.13 160.53
N GLU A 376 -3.96 -1.90 159.68
CA GLU A 376 -3.32 -3.16 160.06
C GLU A 376 -2.22 -2.95 161.12
N ASN A 377 -1.42 -1.88 161.02
CA ASN A 377 -0.44 -1.51 162.04
C ASN A 377 -1.09 -1.01 163.34
N GLU A 378 -2.19 -0.25 163.28
CA GLU A 378 -2.94 0.16 164.48
C GLU A 378 -3.54 -1.04 165.22
N VAL A 379 -4.12 -2.00 164.49
CA VAL A 379 -4.63 -3.27 165.06
C VAL A 379 -3.49 -4.08 165.68
N GLN A 380 -2.32 -4.14 165.04
CA GLN A 380 -1.15 -4.83 165.58
C GLN A 380 -0.66 -4.20 166.90
N ASN A 381 -0.60 -2.86 166.97
CA ASN A 381 -0.22 -2.13 168.18
C ASN A 381 -1.22 -2.35 169.33
N LEU A 382 -2.53 -2.19 169.06
CA LEU A 382 -3.59 -2.43 170.04
C LEU A 382 -3.59 -3.88 170.55
N THR A 383 -3.24 -4.84 169.69
CA THR A 383 -3.09 -6.25 170.09
C THR A 383 -1.95 -6.42 171.10
N SER A 384 -0.79 -5.80 170.87
CA SER A 384 0.34 -5.87 171.82
C SER A 384 0.06 -5.15 173.15
N GLU A 385 -0.69 -4.04 173.12
CA GLU A 385 -1.12 -3.33 174.34
C GLU A 385 -2.13 -4.17 175.14
N ILE A 386 -3.01 -4.91 174.48
CA ILE A 386 -3.91 -5.89 175.11
C ILE A 386 -3.12 -7.06 175.73
N GLU A 387 -2.09 -7.58 175.07
CA GLU A 387 -1.22 -8.63 175.64
C GLU A 387 -0.49 -8.15 176.90
N GLU A 388 -0.01 -6.90 176.93
CA GLU A 388 0.62 -6.30 178.12
C GLU A 388 -0.41 -6.10 179.25
N GLN A 389 -1.62 -5.64 178.96
CA GLN A 389 -2.70 -5.56 179.96
C GLN A 389 -3.09 -6.94 180.51
N GLN A 390 -3.17 -7.97 179.67
CA GLN A 390 -3.43 -9.36 180.12
C GLN A 390 -2.33 -9.87 181.07
N LYS A 391 -1.07 -9.54 180.80
CA LYS A 391 0.07 -9.87 181.68
C LYS A 391 -0.05 -9.17 183.04
N ILE A 392 -0.36 -7.87 183.06
CA ILE A 392 -0.57 -7.10 184.30
C ILE A 392 -1.76 -7.63 185.12
N LEU A 393 -2.85 -8.05 184.46
CA LEU A 393 -3.98 -8.68 185.12
C LEU A 393 -3.60 -10.03 185.76
N LYS A 394 -2.74 -10.81 185.09
CA LYS A 394 -2.27 -12.11 185.61
C LYS A 394 -1.37 -11.96 186.84
N ASP A 395 -0.45 -10.99 186.85
CA ASP A 395 0.38 -10.66 188.02
C ASP A 395 -0.49 -10.19 189.22
N LYS A 396 -1.65 -9.58 188.95
CA LYS A 396 -2.65 -9.24 189.97
C LYS A 396 -3.46 -10.44 190.46
N GLU A 397 -3.78 -11.40 189.60
CA GLU A 397 -4.45 -12.64 190.01
C GLU A 397 -3.54 -13.51 190.91
N ASP A 398 -2.24 -13.59 190.58
CA ASP A 398 -1.22 -14.34 191.33
C ASP A 398 -0.69 -13.59 192.58
N THR A 399 -1.14 -12.36 192.82
CA THR A 399 -1.05 -11.70 194.14
C THR A 399 -2.33 -11.90 194.98
N ILE A 400 -3.51 -12.02 194.36
CA ILE A 400 -4.77 -12.34 195.07
C ILE A 400 -4.72 -13.76 195.68
N LYS A 401 -4.28 -14.77 194.92
CA LYS A 401 -4.11 -16.16 195.40
C LYS A 401 -3.23 -16.23 196.66
N ARG A 402 -2.10 -15.52 196.63
CA ARG A 402 -1.13 -15.43 197.73
C ARG A 402 -1.71 -14.89 199.04
N LEU A 403 -2.76 -14.07 198.97
CA LEU A 403 -3.48 -13.53 200.13
C LEU A 403 -4.70 -14.39 200.54
N THR A 404 -5.08 -15.40 199.74
CA THR A 404 -6.19 -16.30 200.08
C THR A 404 -5.73 -17.55 200.85
N GLU A 405 -4.48 -17.99 200.65
CA GLU A 405 -3.89 -19.14 201.36
C GLU A 405 -3.68 -18.91 202.88
N GLU A 406 -3.53 -17.67 203.37
CA GLU A 406 -3.15 -17.41 204.76
C GLU A 406 -4.28 -17.53 205.80
N THR A 407 -5.57 -17.69 205.42
CA THR A 407 -6.67 -17.79 206.39
C THR A 407 -7.81 -18.78 206.08
N LYS A 408 -7.59 -20.08 206.39
CA LYS A 408 -8.49 -20.92 207.25
C LYS A 408 -8.10 -22.40 207.30
N VAL A 409 -8.30 -23.03 208.47
CA VAL A 409 -8.10 -24.46 208.72
C VAL A 409 -9.37 -25.04 209.38
N VAL A 410 -9.88 -26.18 208.89
CA VAL A 410 -10.92 -27.07 209.52
C VAL A 410 -12.37 -26.50 209.60
N ARG A 411 -13.49 -27.16 209.23
CA ARG A 411 -13.82 -28.47 208.57
C ARG A 411 -15.22 -28.43 207.88
N HIS A 412 -15.42 -29.32 206.87
CA HIS A 412 -16.64 -29.89 206.19
C HIS A 412 -18.10 -29.51 206.65
N ARG A 413 -19.19 -29.53 205.84
CA ARG A 413 -19.73 -30.55 204.88
C ARG A 413 -21.10 -30.10 204.24
N SER A 414 -21.71 -30.94 203.38
CA SER A 414 -23.08 -30.90 202.77
C SER A 414 -23.26 -29.94 201.57
N LEU A 415 -23.61 -30.43 200.35
CA LEU A 415 -24.94 -30.76 199.77
C LEU A 415 -25.77 -29.48 199.42
N ASP A 416 -26.36 -29.32 198.22
CA ASP A 416 -26.97 -30.35 197.35
C ASP A 416 -26.74 -30.20 195.81
N SER A 417 -27.41 -31.05 195.00
CA SER A 417 -27.34 -31.21 193.53
C SER A 417 -28.35 -30.29 192.74
N PRO A 418 -28.61 -30.35 191.39
CA PRO A 418 -28.10 -31.27 190.34
C PRO A 418 -27.89 -30.77 188.85
N LYS A 419 -27.20 -31.62 188.04
CA LYS A 419 -27.41 -31.90 186.57
C LYS A 419 -27.05 -30.81 185.50
N TYR A 420 -26.66 -31.09 184.24
CA TYR A 420 -26.36 -32.28 183.38
C TYR A 420 -25.03 -31.97 182.59
N ARG A 421 -24.00 -32.84 182.50
CA ARG A 421 -23.67 -33.92 181.48
C ARG A 421 -23.38 -33.41 180.04
N SER A 422 -22.49 -33.97 179.19
CA SER A 422 -21.67 -35.22 179.13
C SER A 422 -20.34 -34.96 178.36
N VAL A 423 -19.14 -35.56 178.50
CA VAL A 423 -18.58 -36.96 178.65
C VAL A 423 -18.93 -37.98 177.55
N ASP A 424 -18.11 -38.98 177.14
CA ASP A 424 -16.87 -39.64 177.66
C ASP A 424 -15.93 -40.13 176.49
N SER A 425 -14.72 -40.75 176.59
CA SER A 425 -13.54 -40.70 177.52
C SER A 425 -12.36 -41.66 177.05
N PRO A 426 -11.51 -42.44 177.81
CA PRO A 426 -10.04 -42.35 177.59
C PRO A 426 -9.07 -43.59 177.76
N LYS A 427 -7.78 -43.42 177.37
CA LYS A 427 -6.49 -43.86 178.07
C LYS A 427 -5.97 -45.34 178.21
N TYR A 428 -4.64 -45.49 177.99
CA TYR A 428 -3.54 -46.19 178.75
C TYR A 428 -3.31 -47.74 178.90
N ARG A 429 -2.09 -48.17 178.44
CA ARG A 429 -0.90 -48.80 179.14
C ARG A 429 -0.83 -50.29 179.65
N SER A 430 0.31 -50.97 179.29
CA SER A 430 1.17 -51.94 180.06
C SER A 430 1.08 -53.50 179.96
N LEU A 431 2.16 -54.09 179.38
CA LEU A 431 3.10 -55.17 179.86
C LEU A 431 2.78 -56.71 179.99
N ASP A 432 3.72 -57.52 179.45
CA ASP A 432 4.27 -58.87 179.79
C ASP A 432 3.62 -60.28 179.50
N SER A 433 4.34 -61.05 178.65
CA SER A 433 4.68 -62.52 178.74
C SER A 433 3.66 -63.64 178.37
N PRO A 434 4.07 -64.91 178.05
CA PRO A 434 4.86 -65.32 176.86
C PRO A 434 4.42 -66.64 176.12
N ARG A 435 5.01 -66.90 174.93
CA ARG A 435 5.01 -68.17 174.10
C ARG A 435 3.66 -68.55 173.40
N THR A 436 3.61 -69.23 172.24
CA THR A 436 4.63 -69.94 171.40
C THR A 436 4.35 -69.81 169.87
N ASN A 437 5.27 -70.27 169.02
CA ASN A 437 5.38 -70.03 167.55
C ASN A 437 4.46 -70.87 166.63
N PRO A 438 3.74 -70.21 165.69
CA PRO A 438 3.64 -70.69 164.29
C PRO A 438 4.12 -69.68 163.22
N GLN A 439 4.13 -68.38 163.56
CA GLN A 439 4.27 -67.21 162.67
C GLN A 439 5.59 -67.09 161.88
N SER A 440 6.50 -68.06 161.99
CA SER A 440 7.78 -68.06 161.25
C SER A 440 7.69 -68.64 159.85
N LEU A 441 6.69 -69.47 159.56
CA LEU A 441 6.45 -69.98 158.20
C LEU A 441 5.58 -68.99 157.40
N GLU A 442 4.52 -68.52 158.06
CA GLU A 442 3.61 -67.46 157.65
C GLU A 442 4.37 -66.23 157.12
N ARG A 443 5.27 -65.63 157.90
CA ARG A 443 6.10 -64.50 157.47
C ARG A 443 6.92 -64.73 156.20
N LYS A 444 7.39 -65.95 155.93
CA LYS A 444 8.15 -66.23 154.69
C LYS A 444 7.23 -66.34 153.46
N ILE A 445 5.99 -66.77 153.66
CA ILE A 445 4.95 -66.74 152.63
C ILE A 445 4.52 -65.29 152.40
N GLU A 446 4.34 -64.51 153.48
CA GLU A 446 4.05 -63.07 153.47
C GLU A 446 5.12 -62.25 152.72
N GLU A 447 6.41 -62.43 153.06
CA GLU A 447 7.53 -61.76 152.40
C GLU A 447 7.62 -62.13 150.91
N LEU A 448 7.42 -63.41 150.57
CA LEU A 448 7.46 -63.86 149.18
C LEU A 448 6.28 -63.26 148.39
N ALA A 449 5.05 -63.38 148.90
CA ALA A 449 3.83 -62.83 148.30
C ALA A 449 3.90 -61.30 148.17
N GLY A 450 4.36 -60.59 149.21
CA GLY A 450 4.61 -59.15 149.18
C GLY A 450 5.65 -58.77 148.12
N SER A 451 6.74 -59.54 147.99
CA SER A 451 7.74 -59.30 146.93
C SER A 451 7.19 -59.54 145.52
N PHE A 452 6.25 -60.47 145.35
CA PHE A 452 5.55 -60.70 144.08
C PHE A 452 4.53 -59.60 143.79
N HIS A 453 3.70 -59.19 144.75
CA HIS A 453 2.78 -58.06 144.60
C HIS A 453 3.53 -56.77 144.26
N MET A 454 4.58 -56.42 145.01
CA MET A 454 5.40 -55.23 144.75
C MET A 454 6.03 -55.25 143.34
N LYS A 455 6.42 -56.44 142.82
CA LYS A 455 6.90 -56.60 141.44
C LYS A 455 5.79 -56.45 140.41
N MET A 456 4.62 -57.06 140.64
CA MET A 456 3.46 -56.96 139.74
C MET A 456 2.93 -55.54 139.67
N GLU A 457 2.77 -54.85 140.80
CA GLU A 457 2.32 -53.47 140.88
C GLU A 457 3.28 -52.50 140.18
N ASN A 458 4.60 -52.70 140.33
CA ASN A 458 5.59 -51.95 139.55
C ASN A 458 5.51 -52.24 138.05
N HIS A 459 5.29 -53.50 137.62
CA HIS A 459 5.07 -53.80 136.21
C HIS A 459 3.79 -53.14 135.67
N ILE A 460 2.69 -53.20 136.42
CA ILE A 460 1.42 -52.55 136.09
C ILE A 460 1.61 -51.04 135.94
N ARG A 461 2.29 -50.38 136.89
CA ARG A 461 2.60 -48.94 136.81
C ARG A 461 3.46 -48.59 135.60
N ILE A 462 4.49 -49.38 135.29
CA ILE A 462 5.35 -49.18 134.11
C ILE A 462 4.57 -49.40 132.81
N LEU A 463 3.67 -50.39 132.77
CA LEU A 463 2.79 -50.63 131.63
C LEU A 463 1.80 -49.47 131.41
N TYR A 464 1.16 -48.96 132.46
CA TYR A 464 0.31 -47.77 132.35
C TYR A 464 1.08 -46.54 131.86
N GLN A 465 2.29 -46.28 132.35
CA GLN A 465 3.11 -45.17 131.83
C GLN A 465 3.52 -45.37 130.36
N ARG A 466 3.82 -46.61 129.94
CA ARG A 466 4.09 -46.93 128.52
C ARG A 466 2.87 -46.76 127.64
N ILE A 467 1.67 -47.12 128.12
CA ILE A 467 0.40 -46.91 127.40
C ILE A 467 0.16 -45.41 127.22
N LEU A 468 0.21 -44.60 128.29
CA LEU A 468 0.00 -43.15 128.21
C LEU A 468 0.99 -42.45 127.26
N VAL A 469 2.27 -42.85 127.28
CA VAL A 469 3.28 -42.31 126.35
C VAL A 469 3.01 -42.75 124.90
N ALA A 470 2.58 -44.00 124.67
CA ALA A 470 2.20 -44.46 123.34
C ALA A 470 0.94 -43.77 122.81
N GLU A 471 -0.07 -43.54 123.67
CA GLU A 471 -1.29 -42.80 123.35
C GLU A 471 -0.98 -41.34 122.99
N GLN A 472 -0.12 -40.67 123.76
CA GLN A 472 0.34 -39.31 123.46
C GLN A 472 1.07 -39.25 122.12
N ILE A 473 2.03 -40.15 121.88
CA ILE A 473 2.76 -40.24 120.60
C ILE A 473 1.80 -40.52 119.44
N HIS A 474 0.80 -41.39 119.63
CA HIS A 474 -0.23 -41.64 118.61
C HIS A 474 -1.13 -40.41 118.35
N ALA A 475 -1.47 -39.63 119.38
CA ALA A 475 -2.23 -38.40 119.23
C ALA A 475 -1.44 -37.31 118.49
N GLU A 476 -0.18 -37.09 118.86
CA GLU A 476 0.74 -36.15 118.18
C GLU A 476 1.03 -36.58 116.73
N THR A 477 1.20 -37.88 116.50
CA THR A 477 1.36 -38.46 115.15
C THR A 477 0.09 -38.24 114.32
N LYS A 478 -1.10 -38.47 114.88
CA LYS A 478 -2.39 -38.26 114.19
C LYS A 478 -2.64 -36.79 113.87
N ASP A 479 -2.34 -35.88 114.78
CA ASP A 479 -2.48 -34.43 114.57
C ASP A 479 -1.45 -33.89 113.55
N SER A 480 -0.20 -34.33 113.61
CA SER A 480 0.82 -33.95 112.61
C SER A 480 0.53 -34.51 111.22
N TYR A 481 0.02 -35.74 111.09
CA TYR A 481 -0.52 -36.26 109.82
C TYR A 481 -1.71 -35.44 109.33
N LYS A 482 -2.64 -35.05 110.20
CA LYS A 482 -3.77 -34.20 109.82
C LYS A 482 -3.28 -32.84 109.29
N LYS A 483 -2.43 -32.15 110.05
CA LYS A 483 -1.82 -30.86 109.65
C LYS A 483 -0.98 -30.96 108.38
N MET A 484 -0.39 -32.13 108.08
CA MET A 484 0.30 -32.38 106.81
C MET A 484 -0.69 -32.55 105.65
N LYS A 485 -1.78 -33.31 105.84
CA LYS A 485 -2.84 -33.46 104.84
C LYS A 485 -3.53 -32.12 104.54
N ASP A 486 -3.91 -31.38 105.57
CA ASP A 486 -4.61 -30.10 105.44
C ASP A 486 -3.76 -29.07 104.64
N ARG A 487 -2.42 -29.14 104.72
CA ARG A 487 -1.51 -28.36 103.83
C ARG A 487 -1.49 -28.87 102.39
N LEU A 488 -1.37 -30.19 102.18
CA LEU A 488 -1.35 -30.76 100.83
C LEU A 488 -2.67 -30.55 100.08
N ASP A 489 -3.80 -30.57 100.79
CA ASP A 489 -5.10 -30.24 100.21
C ASP A 489 -5.17 -28.76 99.81
N GLN A 490 -4.62 -27.84 100.62
CA GLN A 490 -4.52 -26.40 100.29
C GLN A 490 -3.56 -26.12 99.12
N GLU A 491 -2.38 -26.76 99.10
CA GLU A 491 -1.41 -26.65 98.02
C GLU A 491 -1.99 -27.16 96.69
N ASN A 492 -2.81 -28.24 96.72
CA ASN A 492 -3.53 -28.71 95.54
C ASN A 492 -4.59 -27.71 95.05
N ILE A 493 -5.34 -27.05 95.94
CA ILE A 493 -6.30 -26.01 95.55
C ILE A 493 -5.59 -24.86 94.84
N GLU A 494 -4.50 -24.35 95.42
CA GLU A 494 -3.69 -23.30 94.79
C GLU A 494 -3.10 -23.71 93.44
N LEU A 495 -2.67 -24.97 93.28
CA LEU A 495 -2.15 -25.48 92.01
C LEU A 495 -3.25 -25.59 90.96
N ILE A 496 -4.46 -26.03 91.33
CA ILE A 496 -5.64 -26.05 90.44
C ILE A 496 -5.99 -24.64 89.99
N GLU A 497 -6.06 -23.67 90.91
CA GLU A 497 -6.32 -22.26 90.58
C GLU A 497 -5.27 -21.72 89.59
N LYS A 498 -3.98 -21.93 89.87
CA LYS A 498 -2.88 -21.53 88.97
C LYS A 498 -2.99 -22.20 87.59
N THR A 499 -3.35 -23.49 87.52
CA THR A 499 -3.58 -24.19 86.24
C THR A 499 -4.76 -23.58 85.47
N THR A 500 -5.91 -23.34 86.12
CA THR A 500 -7.08 -22.74 85.45
C THR A 500 -6.80 -21.31 84.94
N ALA A 501 -5.98 -20.54 85.66
CA ALA A 501 -5.53 -19.23 85.20
C ALA A 501 -4.65 -19.33 83.94
N PHE A 502 -3.67 -20.25 83.91
CA PHE A 502 -2.88 -20.49 82.71
C PHE A 502 -3.73 -20.99 81.53
N GLU A 503 -4.70 -21.89 81.76
CA GLU A 503 -5.61 -22.35 80.71
C GLU A 503 -6.49 -21.23 80.15
N ALA A 504 -6.88 -20.25 80.98
CA ALA A 504 -7.61 -19.07 80.53
C ALA A 504 -6.75 -18.15 79.65
N GLU A 505 -5.48 -17.90 80.01
CA GLU A 505 -4.56 -17.14 79.16
C GLU A 505 -4.25 -17.88 77.85
N PHE A 506 -4.00 -19.20 77.89
CA PHE A 506 -3.83 -20.00 76.66
C PHE A 506 -5.07 -20.02 75.77
N ARG A 507 -6.27 -19.81 76.32
CA ARG A 507 -7.51 -19.66 75.54
C ARG A 507 -7.55 -18.32 74.82
N LYS A 508 -7.31 -17.21 75.53
CA LYS A 508 -7.22 -15.85 74.94
C LYS A 508 -6.18 -15.80 73.82
N ILE A 509 -5.00 -16.37 74.05
CA ILE A 509 -3.92 -16.44 73.04
C ILE A 509 -4.39 -17.20 71.79
N ARG A 510 -5.14 -18.30 71.97
CA ARG A 510 -5.66 -19.11 70.86
C ARG A 510 -6.78 -18.42 70.08
N GLU A 511 -7.65 -17.69 70.76
CA GLU A 511 -8.72 -16.88 70.14
C GLU A 511 -8.09 -15.73 69.31
N MET A 512 -7.12 -15.02 69.87
CA MET A 512 -6.35 -13.98 69.17
C MET A 512 -5.57 -14.52 67.96
N LEU A 513 -5.08 -15.77 68.02
CA LEU A 513 -4.46 -16.47 66.90
C LEU A 513 -5.46 -16.86 65.79
N LEU A 514 -6.72 -17.06 66.14
CA LEU A 514 -7.80 -17.36 65.19
C LEU A 514 -8.20 -16.10 64.42
N GLU A 515 -8.42 -14.99 65.13
CA GLU A 515 -8.75 -13.68 64.54
C GLU A 515 -7.63 -13.20 63.60
N THR A 516 -6.37 -13.33 64.01
CA THR A 516 -5.23 -13.02 63.13
C THR A 516 -5.09 -14.00 61.96
N GLY A 517 -5.53 -15.26 62.11
CA GLY A 517 -5.64 -16.22 61.01
C GLY A 517 -6.64 -15.80 59.93
N GLU A 518 -7.82 -15.30 60.31
CA GLU A 518 -8.80 -14.76 59.35
C GLU A 518 -8.24 -13.53 58.61
N ILE A 519 -7.58 -12.61 59.33
CA ILE A 519 -6.90 -11.44 58.74
C ILE A 519 -5.81 -11.87 57.74
N PHE A 520 -5.01 -12.90 58.07
CA PHE A 520 -4.02 -13.48 57.16
C PHE A 520 -4.68 -14.07 55.90
N SER A 521 -5.79 -14.80 56.03
CA SER A 521 -6.52 -15.36 54.87
C SER A 521 -7.09 -14.27 53.95
N GLY A 522 -7.54 -13.14 54.52
CA GLY A 522 -7.98 -11.98 53.77
C GLY A 522 -6.84 -11.30 53.02
N ALA A 523 -5.69 -11.13 53.66
CA ALA A 523 -4.47 -10.59 53.05
C ALA A 523 -3.92 -11.50 51.94
N GLU A 524 -3.90 -12.82 52.15
CA GLU A 524 -3.47 -13.82 51.16
C GLU A 524 -4.42 -13.85 49.95
N THR A 525 -5.73 -13.74 50.18
CA THR A 525 -6.74 -13.64 49.11
C THR A 525 -6.59 -12.35 48.31
N ALA A 526 -6.32 -11.22 48.97
CA ALA A 526 -6.07 -9.93 48.30
C ALA A 526 -4.75 -9.96 47.49
N LEU A 527 -3.69 -10.54 48.05
CA LEU A 527 -2.40 -10.74 47.38
C LEU A 527 -2.55 -11.62 46.14
N LYS A 528 -3.34 -12.70 46.23
CA LYS A 528 -3.60 -13.60 45.10
C LYS A 528 -4.32 -12.90 43.96
N LYS A 529 -5.38 -12.13 44.25
CA LYS A 529 -6.04 -11.27 43.26
C LYS A 529 -5.05 -10.29 42.60
N PHE A 530 -4.17 -9.68 43.39
CA PHE A 530 -3.16 -8.75 42.86
C PHE A 530 -2.18 -9.45 41.89
N TYR A 531 -1.84 -10.72 42.09
CA TYR A 531 -1.07 -11.48 41.11
C TYR A 531 -1.88 -11.83 39.85
N GLU A 532 -3.13 -12.29 40.01
CA GLU A 532 -4.04 -12.58 38.90
C GLU A 532 -4.28 -11.33 38.03
N ASP A 533 -4.46 -10.16 38.64
CA ASP A 533 -4.58 -8.86 37.96
C ASP A 533 -3.29 -8.43 37.23
N ASN A 534 -2.11 -8.75 37.77
CA ASN A 534 -0.83 -8.48 37.09
C ASN A 534 -0.58 -9.42 35.90
N GLU A 535 -0.99 -10.69 35.96
CA GLU A 535 -0.99 -11.57 34.78
C GLU A 535 -1.95 -11.05 33.71
N ASN A 536 -3.16 -10.60 34.12
CA ASN A 536 -4.13 -9.96 33.22
C ASN A 536 -3.61 -8.66 32.57
N LEU A 537 -2.63 -7.96 33.16
CA LEU A 537 -1.97 -6.78 32.58
C LEU A 537 -0.85 -7.12 31.58
N SER A 538 -0.25 -8.31 31.65
CA SER A 538 0.78 -8.77 30.71
C SER A 538 0.30 -8.73 29.26
N ASP A 539 -0.94 -9.17 29.04
CA ASP A 539 -1.54 -9.36 27.72
C ASP A 539 -1.90 -8.03 27.02
N PRO A 540 -2.51 -7.01 27.69
CA PRO A 540 -2.59 -5.63 27.20
C PRO A 540 -1.22 -4.99 26.94
N ILE A 541 -0.24 -5.17 27.83
CA ILE A 541 1.12 -4.61 27.65
C ILE A 541 1.78 -5.22 26.41
N GLY A 542 1.61 -6.51 26.19
CA GLY A 542 2.05 -7.21 24.97
C GLY A 542 1.39 -6.66 23.70
N ARG A 543 0.07 -6.41 23.70
CA ARG A 543 -0.64 -5.78 22.58
C ARG A 543 -0.11 -4.38 22.28
N ILE A 544 -0.07 -3.50 23.28
CA ILE A 544 0.41 -2.11 23.16
C ILE A 544 1.87 -2.07 22.67
N SER A 545 2.73 -2.98 23.17
CA SER A 545 4.12 -3.11 22.71
C SER A 545 4.20 -3.49 21.23
N ASN A 546 3.40 -4.46 20.78
CA ASN A 546 3.36 -4.87 19.37
C ASN A 546 2.82 -3.76 18.45
N GLU A 547 1.78 -3.05 18.86
CA GLU A 547 1.25 -1.87 18.16
C GLU A 547 2.29 -0.75 18.06
N LEU A 548 3.04 -0.48 19.14
CA LEU A 548 4.13 0.49 19.16
C LEU A 548 5.28 0.08 18.21
N GLN A 549 5.63 -1.19 18.11
CA GLN A 549 6.62 -1.67 17.13
C GLN A 549 6.09 -1.64 15.68
N PHE A 550 4.78 -1.78 15.47
CA PHE A 550 4.16 -1.57 14.15
C PHE A 550 4.22 -0.08 13.75
N ALA A 551 3.74 0.82 14.60
CA ALA A 551 3.81 2.26 14.38
C ALA A 551 5.25 2.75 14.15
N LYS A 552 6.22 2.22 14.91
CA LYS A 552 7.64 2.50 14.73
C LYS A 552 8.17 2.09 13.36
N ARG A 553 7.76 0.91 12.83
CA ARG A 553 8.15 0.46 11.47
C ARG A 553 7.55 1.35 10.39
N TRP A 554 6.25 1.65 10.50
CA TRP A 554 5.56 2.56 9.58
C TRP A 554 6.19 3.97 9.56
N ILE A 555 6.60 4.50 10.73
CA ILE A 555 7.35 5.76 10.83
C ILE A 555 8.73 5.68 10.15
N THR A 556 9.43 4.53 10.21
CA THR A 556 10.70 4.37 9.48
C THR A 556 10.52 4.21 7.97
N GLU A 557 9.48 3.51 7.52
CA GLU A 557 9.17 3.29 6.11
C GLU A 557 8.75 4.60 5.43
N THR A 558 7.77 5.30 5.99
CA THR A 558 7.33 6.62 5.50
C THR A 558 8.45 7.66 5.53
N LYS A 559 9.35 7.63 6.54
CA LYS A 559 10.54 8.48 6.58
C LYS A 559 11.51 8.22 5.42
N ASP A 560 11.66 6.98 4.99
CA ASP A 560 12.53 6.60 3.87
C ASP A 560 11.87 6.85 2.51
N GLU A 561 10.54 6.79 2.43
CA GLU A 561 9.77 7.29 1.28
C GLU A 561 9.88 8.81 1.14
N ILE A 562 9.76 9.57 2.23
CA ILE A 562 9.97 11.02 2.25
C ILE A 562 11.38 11.39 1.77
N LYS A 563 12.42 10.61 2.12
CA LYS A 563 13.78 10.79 1.57
C LYS A 563 13.82 10.57 0.05
N LYS A 564 13.20 9.50 -0.46
CA LYS A 564 13.14 9.22 -1.91
C LYS A 564 12.39 10.31 -2.67
N LEU A 565 11.23 10.72 -2.17
CA LEU A 565 10.42 11.80 -2.74
C LEU A 565 11.19 13.13 -2.74
N LYS A 566 11.89 13.45 -1.65
CA LYS A 566 12.75 14.65 -1.61
C LYS A 566 13.87 14.57 -2.66
N HIS A 567 14.58 13.45 -2.78
CA HIS A 567 15.62 13.30 -3.80
C HIS A 567 15.07 13.44 -5.23
N ASN A 568 13.86 12.93 -5.48
CA ASN A 568 13.17 13.11 -6.77
C ASN A 568 12.83 14.58 -7.03
N VAL A 569 12.35 15.31 -6.02
CA VAL A 569 12.08 16.77 -6.11
C VAL A 569 13.38 17.56 -6.34
N ASP A 570 14.45 17.25 -5.62
CA ASP A 570 15.77 17.86 -5.80
C ASP A 570 16.28 17.62 -7.24
N SER A 571 16.15 16.39 -7.76
CA SER A 571 16.51 16.03 -9.15
C SER A 571 15.67 16.76 -10.21
N LEU A 572 14.34 16.82 -10.02
CA LEU A 572 13.43 17.54 -10.91
C LEU A 572 13.70 19.05 -10.90
N THR A 573 14.08 19.61 -9.76
CA THR A 573 14.47 21.03 -9.62
C THR A 573 15.72 21.32 -10.45
N VAL A 574 16.77 20.48 -10.35
CA VAL A 574 17.98 20.61 -11.19
C VAL A 574 17.65 20.48 -12.68
N GLN A 575 16.75 19.57 -13.05
CA GLN A 575 16.29 19.42 -14.44
C GLN A 575 15.44 20.61 -14.94
N LEU A 576 14.68 21.27 -14.07
CA LEU A 576 13.91 22.46 -14.39
C LEU A 576 14.83 23.65 -14.62
N ASN A 577 15.74 23.95 -13.69
CA ASN A 577 16.74 25.01 -13.83
C ASN A 577 17.57 24.83 -15.12
N GLY A 578 18.01 23.59 -15.40
CA GLY A 578 18.73 23.22 -16.63
C GLY A 578 17.88 23.21 -17.91
N LYS A 579 16.57 23.51 -17.84
CA LYS A 579 15.71 23.87 -18.97
C LYS A 579 15.51 25.38 -19.04
N GLU A 580 15.31 26.06 -17.92
CA GLU A 580 15.19 27.52 -17.85
C GLU A 580 16.44 28.23 -18.40
N GLU A 581 17.65 27.75 -18.07
CA GLU A 581 18.91 28.23 -18.66
C GLU A 581 18.94 28.09 -20.19
N LYS A 582 18.42 26.99 -20.72
CA LYS A 582 18.35 26.74 -22.17
C LYS A 582 17.31 27.61 -22.84
N GLU A 583 16.16 27.82 -22.19
CA GLU A 583 15.14 28.75 -22.65
C GLU A 583 15.66 30.19 -22.67
N PHE A 584 16.39 30.62 -21.64
CA PHE A 584 17.05 31.91 -21.59
C PHE A 584 18.04 32.10 -22.75
N LEU A 585 18.92 31.11 -23.00
CA LEU A 585 19.84 31.12 -24.14
C LEU A 585 19.13 31.09 -25.50
N LEU A 586 17.95 30.49 -25.61
CA LEU A 586 17.13 30.53 -26.83
C LEU A 586 16.45 31.89 -27.00
N ARG A 587 15.88 32.48 -25.94
CA ARG A 587 15.31 33.83 -25.94
C ARG A 587 16.36 34.88 -26.34
N GLU A 588 17.58 34.77 -25.82
CA GLU A 588 18.69 35.67 -26.16
C GLU A 588 19.11 35.53 -27.64
N LYS A 589 19.11 34.31 -28.20
CA LYS A 589 19.34 34.07 -29.63
C LYS A 589 18.22 34.59 -30.52
N VAL A 590 16.96 34.39 -30.13
CA VAL A 590 15.79 34.93 -30.85
C VAL A 590 15.88 36.45 -30.92
N TRP A 591 16.10 37.12 -29.79
CA TRP A 591 16.27 38.58 -29.74
C TRP A 591 17.42 39.08 -30.63
N LYS A 592 18.56 38.39 -30.66
CA LYS A 592 19.68 38.71 -31.58
C LYS A 592 19.28 38.57 -33.05
N LEU A 593 18.53 37.52 -33.41
CA LEU A 593 18.05 37.28 -34.77
C LEU A 593 16.99 38.31 -35.20
N GLU A 594 16.05 38.65 -34.32
CA GLU A 594 15.05 39.71 -34.52
C GLU A 594 15.73 41.07 -34.77
N ALA A 595 16.76 41.40 -33.97
CA ALA A 595 17.55 42.62 -34.15
C ALA A 595 18.30 42.66 -35.49
N THR A 596 18.84 41.53 -35.98
CA THR A 596 19.44 41.45 -37.31
C THR A 596 18.41 41.54 -38.43
N LEU A 597 17.28 40.85 -38.30
CA LEU A 597 16.19 40.86 -39.29
C LEU A 597 15.56 42.25 -39.42
N SER A 598 15.41 42.97 -38.31
CA SER A 598 14.94 44.36 -38.32
C SER A 598 15.90 45.32 -39.03
N LYS A 599 17.23 45.12 -38.90
CA LYS A 599 18.23 45.89 -39.64
C LYS A 599 18.21 45.57 -41.13
N GLU A 600 18.31 44.29 -41.48
CA GLU A 600 18.32 43.83 -42.87
C GLU A 600 17.01 44.20 -43.59
N GLY A 601 15.87 44.11 -42.91
CA GLY A 601 14.58 44.59 -43.40
C GLY A 601 14.58 46.09 -43.68
N GLY A 602 15.13 46.91 -42.78
CA GLY A 602 15.30 48.35 -42.99
C GLY A 602 16.25 48.69 -44.15
N GLU A 603 17.36 47.97 -44.30
CA GLU A 603 18.33 48.16 -45.40
C GLU A 603 17.72 47.76 -46.76
N LYS A 604 16.97 46.66 -46.82
CA LYS A 604 16.22 46.24 -48.01
C LYS A 604 15.13 47.24 -48.35
N LEU A 605 14.36 47.72 -47.37
CA LEU A 605 13.29 48.69 -47.58
C LEU A 605 13.85 50.04 -48.08
N ASN A 606 14.98 50.50 -47.53
CA ASN A 606 15.71 51.66 -48.06
C ASN A 606 16.19 51.45 -49.51
N SER A 607 16.62 50.24 -49.87
CA SER A 607 17.04 49.89 -51.23
C SER A 607 15.87 49.86 -52.21
N VAL A 608 14.72 49.31 -51.80
CA VAL A 608 13.45 49.39 -52.55
C VAL A 608 13.06 50.85 -52.75
N SER A 609 13.08 51.68 -51.71
CA SER A 609 12.83 53.13 -51.80
C SER A 609 13.85 53.91 -52.63
N GLN A 610 14.99 53.33 -53.02
CA GLN A 610 15.88 53.91 -54.04
C GLN A 610 15.55 53.43 -55.45
N LEU A 611 15.15 52.16 -55.60
CA LEU A 611 14.71 51.60 -56.88
C LEU A 611 13.40 52.22 -57.36
N GLU A 612 12.42 52.40 -56.48
CA GLU A 612 11.15 53.10 -56.77
C GLU A 612 11.41 54.51 -57.34
N ARG A 613 12.28 55.29 -56.69
CA ARG A 613 12.67 56.63 -57.19
C ARG A 613 13.39 56.59 -58.53
N LYS A 614 14.15 55.53 -58.84
CA LYS A 614 14.76 55.32 -60.17
C LYS A 614 13.72 54.92 -61.22
N VAL A 615 12.74 54.09 -60.86
CA VAL A 615 11.62 53.70 -61.74
C VAL A 615 10.81 54.94 -62.13
N VAL A 616 10.35 55.74 -61.16
CA VAL A 616 9.61 56.99 -61.42
C VAL A 616 10.40 57.97 -62.30
N TYR A 617 11.72 58.08 -62.10
CA TYR A 617 12.57 58.90 -62.97
C TYR A 617 12.65 58.35 -64.41
N LEU A 618 12.76 57.03 -64.57
CA LEU A 618 12.81 56.37 -65.88
C LEU A 618 11.45 56.43 -66.61
N GLU A 619 10.34 56.27 -65.90
CA GLU A 619 8.98 56.46 -66.43
C GLU A 619 8.80 57.89 -66.96
N GLN A 620 9.24 58.90 -66.20
CA GLN A 620 9.19 60.29 -66.63
C GLN A 620 10.10 60.59 -67.84
N GLN A 621 11.25 59.91 -67.95
CA GLN A 621 12.15 59.94 -69.12
C GLN A 621 11.55 59.25 -70.35
N VAL A 622 10.84 58.14 -70.18
CA VAL A 622 10.14 57.43 -71.25
C VAL A 622 9.00 58.30 -71.77
N LYS A 623 8.15 58.82 -70.87
CA LYS A 623 7.03 59.70 -71.23
C LYS A 623 7.48 60.94 -72.02
N GLN A 624 8.55 61.60 -71.60
CA GLN A 624 9.12 62.74 -72.34
C GLN A 624 9.56 62.36 -73.77
N LYS A 625 10.08 61.13 -73.97
CA LYS A 625 10.48 60.64 -75.31
C LYS A 625 9.27 60.23 -76.14
N GLU A 626 8.22 59.71 -75.52
CA GLU A 626 6.94 59.43 -76.18
C GLU A 626 6.25 60.72 -76.64
N ASP A 627 6.21 61.76 -75.79
CA ASP A 627 5.69 63.10 -76.12
C ASP A 627 6.45 63.71 -77.33
N ILE A 628 7.79 63.63 -77.33
CA ILE A 628 8.63 64.08 -78.46
C ILE A 628 8.37 63.24 -79.72
N LEU A 629 8.27 61.91 -79.60
CA LEU A 629 8.01 61.02 -80.73
C LEU A 629 6.62 61.26 -81.33
N LEU A 630 5.62 61.55 -80.50
CA LEU A 630 4.29 61.97 -80.93
C LEU A 630 4.35 63.28 -81.72
N GLY A 631 5.10 64.27 -81.24
CA GLY A 631 5.38 65.52 -81.98
C GLY A 631 5.99 65.26 -83.36
N VAL A 632 7.09 64.52 -83.43
CA VAL A 632 7.75 64.16 -84.71
C VAL A 632 6.83 63.30 -85.61
N SER A 633 5.92 62.50 -85.03
CA SER A 633 4.91 61.78 -85.81
C SER A 633 3.88 62.70 -86.44
N GLU A 634 3.53 63.80 -85.76
CA GLU A 634 2.59 64.80 -86.26
C GLU A 634 3.23 65.71 -87.31
N GLU A 635 4.48 66.13 -87.11
CA GLU A 635 5.29 66.81 -88.14
C GLU A 635 5.39 65.98 -89.43
N LYS A 636 5.61 64.67 -89.31
CA LYS A 636 5.61 63.74 -90.47
C LYS A 636 4.23 63.62 -91.09
N ARG A 637 3.14 63.55 -90.31
CA ARG A 637 1.78 63.55 -90.84
C ARG A 637 1.47 64.84 -91.60
N GLU A 638 1.90 66.00 -91.10
CA GLU A 638 1.75 67.29 -91.76
C GLU A 638 2.59 67.40 -93.05
N ALA A 639 3.86 66.99 -93.03
CA ALA A 639 4.70 66.94 -94.23
C ALA A 639 4.09 66.04 -95.33
N ILE A 640 3.45 64.92 -94.94
CA ILE A 640 2.70 64.07 -95.87
C ILE A 640 1.46 64.79 -96.43
N ARG A 641 0.67 65.51 -95.60
CA ARG A 641 -0.47 66.33 -96.10
C ARG A 641 0.00 67.37 -97.13
N GLN A 642 1.11 68.06 -96.85
CA GLN A 642 1.67 69.08 -97.75
C GLN A 642 2.14 68.47 -99.08
N LEU A 643 2.80 67.30 -99.05
CA LEU A 643 3.15 66.56 -100.26
C LEU A 643 1.91 66.09 -101.04
N CYS A 644 0.86 65.61 -100.38
CA CYS A 644 -0.39 65.24 -101.04
C CYS A 644 -1.04 66.44 -101.75
N MET A 645 -1.17 67.60 -101.08
CA MET A 645 -1.69 68.83 -101.71
C MET A 645 -0.88 69.24 -102.94
N MET A 646 0.45 69.12 -102.87
CA MET A 646 1.35 69.44 -103.98
C MET A 646 1.16 68.47 -105.16
N VAL A 647 1.05 67.17 -104.88
CA VAL A 647 0.77 66.13 -105.89
C VAL A 647 -0.58 66.36 -106.56
N ASP A 648 -1.63 66.66 -105.79
CA ASP A 648 -2.96 66.89 -106.35
C ASP A 648 -3.04 68.19 -107.17
N TYR A 649 -2.33 69.25 -106.76
CA TYR A 649 -2.16 70.45 -107.57
C TYR A 649 -1.46 70.15 -108.91
N HIS A 650 -0.35 69.41 -108.89
CA HIS A 650 0.34 68.99 -110.11
C HIS A 650 -0.54 68.08 -110.99
N ARG A 651 -1.33 67.19 -110.38
CA ARG A 651 -2.26 66.27 -111.06
C ARG A 651 -3.37 67.03 -111.75
N GLY A 652 -4.05 67.94 -111.05
CA GLY A 652 -5.10 68.80 -111.64
C GLY A 652 -4.56 69.66 -112.79
N ARG A 653 -3.37 70.26 -112.63
CA ARG A 653 -2.70 71.00 -113.72
C ARG A 653 -2.35 70.10 -114.90
N TYR A 654 -1.89 68.86 -114.68
CA TYR A 654 -1.59 67.91 -115.74
C TYR A 654 -2.87 67.42 -116.43
N ASP A 655 -3.96 67.24 -115.70
CA ASP A 655 -5.27 66.89 -116.24
C ASP A 655 -5.88 68.00 -117.08
N HIS A 656 -5.75 69.27 -116.68
CA HIS A 656 -6.12 70.41 -117.52
C HIS A 656 -5.28 70.48 -118.81
N LEU A 657 -3.97 70.21 -118.75
CA LEU A 657 -3.11 70.12 -119.94
C LEU A 657 -3.51 68.95 -120.85
N ARG A 658 -3.79 67.78 -120.28
CA ARG A 658 -4.26 66.58 -120.98
C ARG A 658 -5.63 66.79 -121.64
N GLU A 659 -6.54 67.49 -120.96
CA GLU A 659 -7.85 67.85 -121.50
C GLU A 659 -7.74 68.88 -122.63
N ALA A 660 -6.89 69.91 -122.48
CA ALA A 660 -6.63 70.90 -123.52
C ALA A 660 -6.01 70.26 -124.78
N ILE A 661 -5.07 69.33 -124.62
CA ILE A 661 -4.52 68.52 -125.72
C ILE A 661 -5.61 67.66 -126.35
N SER A 662 -6.42 66.95 -125.55
CA SER A 662 -7.49 66.08 -126.04
C SER A 662 -8.56 66.85 -126.82
N LYS A 663 -8.96 68.04 -126.35
CA LYS A 663 -9.84 68.98 -127.07
C LYS A 663 -9.24 69.38 -128.43
N LYS A 664 -7.93 69.63 -128.50
CA LYS A 664 -7.21 69.93 -129.74
C LYS A 664 -7.18 68.72 -130.70
N THR A 665 -7.00 67.50 -130.19
CA THR A 665 -7.05 66.26 -131.00
C THR A 665 -8.46 65.95 -131.53
N VAL A 666 -9.50 66.21 -130.73
CA VAL A 666 -10.90 66.08 -131.16
C VAL A 666 -11.27 67.15 -132.21
N HIS A 667 -10.70 68.34 -132.11
CA HIS A 667 -10.88 69.39 -133.13
C HIS A 667 -10.27 68.96 -134.48
N ILE A 668 -9.07 68.38 -134.47
CA ILE A 668 -8.43 67.81 -135.68
C ILE A 668 -9.29 66.67 -136.28
N ARG A 669 -9.88 65.80 -135.46
CA ARG A 669 -10.81 64.74 -135.91
C ARG A 669 -12.23 65.23 -136.31
N ARG A 670 -12.49 66.53 -136.31
CA ARG A 670 -13.72 67.16 -136.84
C ARG A 670 -13.47 68.05 -138.06
N MET A 671 -12.24 68.06 -138.58
CA MET A 671 -11.86 68.78 -139.82
C MET A 671 -11.17 67.83 -140.82
N ALA A 672 -11.67 66.60 -140.89
CA ALA A 672 -11.35 65.56 -141.86
C ALA A 672 -12.67 64.92 -142.32
#